data_AF-A0A3Q0EM00-F1
#
_entry.id   AF-A0A3Q0EM00-F1
#
_cell.length_a   1.000
_cell.length_b   1.000
_cell.length_c   1.000
_cell.angle_alpha   90.00
_cell.angle_beta   90.00
_cell.angle_gamma   90.00
#
_symmetry.space_group_name_H-M   'P 1'
#
loop_
_entity.id
_entity.type
_entity.pdbx_description
1 polymer ?
#
loop_
_entity_poly.entity_id
_entity_poly.type
_entity_poly.pdbx_seq_one_letter_code
_entity_poly.pdbx_strand_id
1 'polypeptide(L)'
;MSGFSNAHCFPRLVLVVNLVLMPSVPFGSLKLPALGCIVTRGKTPPPLASAFCIPSSSVSPCSLRDCITIGTTDISPSCVAFWRVDNSVCTFLPIDPISLSLMGKAYELRCIKHDYLKSSSAAVQPERESLIYLINRPGLHEIWRGSLPIPNFCFSKLDTLIVDYCPFLSDAVLPFHLLPLLPQLKTLEVRYCDSVKTIFDVKPSTLDTLVTLPLNNLVLSNLPNLENVWNKDPPHGILCMQHLKKVKIKECESLTSVFPASVAKDLKLEDLVIEECERLAAIVAEDNTDPNLQLTLPCPYLRSLKLLRLQKFAYFYYCSHKSDIYTPLESPTEHQLPNEKCMSVGENGMKMILRGEFERKLLESLKALTLCFGSDVFGCKILEEVPNIEKLVVCDGSFKEMFSCESGNNVLQQLKVLRLEFLGELVSIGLENSWTDSFVRNLETFEVIRCWSLKNLVASTVSFSNLMCLNIYGCLSLSYLLTSSTAKRLGQLRKMKIQYCNSIEEIVSKDKSDEDEITFPKLTCLNLDWLPNLKRFYRGSLGFPSLEELSVIYCHEMITLCAGSIEACNLSQVKLDPFSKAIQLETDLNSTMRKEYLREISELRNLDLESRPGLQEIWYGSLHIPDLCFSEMATLIVDDCQFLSDAVLPFRLLPLLPKLETLEVRNCDYVKTIFDVECTTKDTLITLPLKKLTLYNLSNLKNVWNKDPHGILRIHHLRQVHVTKCKDLTSVFPTSVAKDLWNLDDLVVEDCKRLIVIVANEYDEDEEIIFEWLKVLELKRLQELRCFYAGNFTLSFPSLKEVHVIECGSMRTFSAVNKIDHLTKWYYSEDAKESDLNYGVRRTSEEEVAVIKGRLKGIKSG
;
A
#
# COMPACT_ATOMS: atom_id res chain seq x y z
N MET A 1 -11.77 52.09 -42.82
CA MET A 1 -13.14 52.64 -42.92
C MET A 1 -13.88 52.29 -41.64
N SER A 2 -14.55 53.28 -41.02
CA SER A 2 -15.44 53.25 -39.84
C SER A 2 -14.93 52.52 -38.59
N GLY A 3 -14.72 53.13 -37.43
CA GLY A 3 -15.41 54.29 -36.86
C GLY A 3 -16.16 53.84 -35.61
N PHE A 4 -15.51 53.93 -34.44
CA PHE A 4 -16.16 54.36 -33.20
C PHE A 4 -15.16 55.16 -32.38
N SER A 5 -15.59 56.38 -32.08
CA SER A 5 -14.92 57.49 -31.44
C SER A 5 -15.48 57.71 -30.04
N ASN A 6 -14.66 58.36 -29.19
CA ASN A 6 -14.99 59.09 -27.96
C ASN A 6 -15.30 58.24 -26.72
N ALA A 7 -14.80 58.53 -25.51
CA ALA A 7 -13.93 59.56 -24.93
C ALA A 7 -13.51 59.02 -23.53
N HIS A 8 -12.43 59.38 -22.81
CA HIS A 8 -11.76 60.65 -22.53
C HIS A 8 -10.33 60.40 -21.98
N CYS A 9 -9.35 61.23 -22.41
CA CYS A 9 -8.20 61.85 -21.70
C CYS A 9 -7.72 61.29 -20.33
N PHE A 10 -6.44 61.13 -19.93
CA PHE A 10 -5.09 61.69 -20.26
C PHE A 10 -4.04 60.93 -19.35
N PRO A 11 -2.72 61.25 -19.30
CA PRO A 11 -1.55 60.80 -20.09
C PRO A 11 -0.51 59.93 -19.33
N ARG A 12 0.40 59.24 -20.04
CA ARG A 12 1.90 59.30 -19.89
C ARG A 12 2.55 58.07 -20.53
N LEU A 13 3.52 58.33 -21.44
CA LEU A 13 4.37 57.34 -22.11
C LEU A 13 4.88 56.25 -21.14
N VAL A 14 4.76 54.99 -21.57
CA VAL A 14 5.45 53.83 -21.00
C VAL A 14 6.48 53.37 -22.02
N LEU A 15 7.77 53.51 -21.70
CA LEU A 15 8.85 52.92 -22.49
C LEU A 15 9.25 51.59 -21.84
N VAL A 16 9.24 50.49 -22.61
CA VAL A 16 9.67 49.16 -22.15
C VAL A 16 11.06 48.88 -22.73
N VAL A 17 12.04 48.60 -21.87
CA VAL A 17 13.41 48.26 -22.30
C VAL A 17 13.81 46.92 -21.68
N ASN A 18 14.26 45.99 -22.51
CA ASN A 18 14.74 44.66 -22.09
C ASN A 18 16.26 44.68 -21.90
N LEU A 19 16.74 44.09 -20.79
CA LEU A 19 18.15 43.85 -20.52
C LEU A 19 18.42 42.33 -20.57
N VAL A 20 19.33 41.90 -21.46
CA VAL A 20 19.83 40.50 -21.49
C VAL A 20 21.25 40.51 -20.93
N LEU A 21 21.48 39.76 -19.84
CA LEU A 21 22.82 39.51 -19.31
C LEU A 21 23.37 38.21 -19.94
N MET A 22 24.57 38.28 -20.51
CA MET A 22 25.40 37.15 -20.97
C MET A 22 26.82 37.41 -20.44
N PRO A 23 27.57 36.40 -19.95
CA PRO A 23 28.37 35.64 -20.92
C PRO A 23 28.68 34.14 -20.59
N SER A 24 28.76 33.40 -21.71
CA SER A 24 29.73 32.35 -22.11
C SER A 24 30.00 31.12 -21.23
N VAL A 25 29.35 29.98 -21.55
CA VAL A 25 29.93 28.66 -21.95
C VAL A 25 28.75 27.78 -22.45
N PRO A 26 28.91 26.90 -23.48
CA PRO A 26 27.79 26.36 -24.23
C PRO A 26 27.41 24.94 -23.78
N PHE A 27 26.15 24.69 -23.43
CA PHE A 27 25.49 23.40 -23.63
C PHE A 27 23.98 23.60 -23.74
N GLY A 28 23.34 22.75 -24.55
CA GLY A 28 22.00 22.96 -25.10
C GLY A 28 20.89 23.26 -24.08
N SER A 29 19.95 24.07 -24.54
CA SER A 29 18.57 24.20 -24.05
C SER A 29 18.34 24.76 -22.64
N LEU A 30 18.97 25.89 -22.28
CA LEU A 30 18.37 26.83 -21.31
C LEU A 30 17.85 28.09 -22.02
N LYS A 31 16.53 28.27 -22.03
CA LYS A 31 15.89 29.56 -22.37
C LYS A 31 16.21 30.54 -21.25
N LEU A 32 16.83 31.68 -21.56
CA LEU A 32 17.05 32.73 -20.57
C LEU A 32 15.75 33.46 -20.20
N PRO A 33 15.58 33.87 -18.93
CA PRO A 33 14.50 34.76 -18.53
C PRO A 33 14.75 36.16 -19.12
N ALA A 34 13.78 36.68 -19.88
CA ALA A 34 13.78 38.09 -20.27
C ALA A 34 13.32 38.94 -19.07
N LEU A 35 14.14 39.91 -18.64
CA LEU A 35 13.72 40.93 -17.69
C LEU A 35 13.07 42.10 -18.44
N GLY A 36 11.81 42.40 -18.10
CA GLY A 36 11.12 43.62 -18.55
C GLY A 36 11.16 44.71 -17.46
N CYS A 37 11.43 45.95 -17.87
CA CYS A 37 11.33 47.14 -17.02
C CYS A 37 10.24 48.09 -17.53
N ILE A 38 9.42 48.63 -16.62
CA ILE A 38 8.40 49.65 -16.90
C ILE A 38 8.87 51.01 -16.39
N VAL A 39 8.76 52.05 -17.21
CA VAL A 39 9.16 53.42 -16.87
C VAL A 39 7.95 54.34 -16.78
N THR A 40 7.75 55.00 -15.64
CA THR A 40 6.67 56.00 -15.46
C THR A 40 7.22 57.38 -15.09
N ARG A 41 6.54 58.45 -15.55
CA ARG A 41 6.73 59.81 -15.05
C ARG A 41 5.93 59.97 -13.75
N GLY A 42 6.60 60.01 -12.61
CA GLY A 42 6.04 60.14 -11.26
C GLY A 42 6.57 59.08 -10.28
N LYS A 43 6.24 59.20 -8.98
CA LYS A 43 6.54 58.18 -7.95
C LYS A 43 5.44 57.10 -7.80
N THR A 44 4.37 57.19 -8.59
CA THR A 44 3.22 56.29 -8.50
C THR A 44 3.42 55.03 -9.34
N PRO A 45 3.19 53.83 -8.78
CA PRO A 45 3.26 52.58 -9.54
C PRO A 45 2.17 52.52 -10.62
N PRO A 46 2.47 51.99 -11.83
CA PRO A 46 1.45 51.77 -12.86
C PRO A 46 0.46 50.68 -12.41
N PRO A 47 -0.80 50.69 -12.89
CA PRO A 47 -1.77 49.63 -12.62
C PRO A 47 -1.25 48.26 -13.07
N LEU A 48 -1.54 47.19 -12.32
CA LEU A 48 -1.16 45.81 -12.69
C LEU A 48 -1.69 45.38 -14.07
N ALA A 49 -2.82 45.94 -14.52
CA ALA A 49 -3.39 45.72 -15.85
C ALA A 49 -2.56 46.32 -17.01
N SER A 50 -1.52 47.11 -16.71
CA SER A 50 -0.64 47.73 -17.72
C SER A 50 0.52 46.82 -18.14
N ALA A 51 0.71 45.68 -17.45
CA ALA A 51 1.75 44.71 -17.75
C ALA A 51 1.17 43.56 -18.59
N PHE A 52 1.39 43.59 -19.90
CA PHE A 52 1.05 42.48 -20.79
C PHE A 52 2.26 41.56 -21.02
N CYS A 53 2.04 40.25 -21.02
CA CYS A 53 3.03 39.29 -21.51
C CYS A 53 3.18 39.47 -23.03
N ILE A 54 4.36 39.91 -23.48
CA ILE A 54 4.68 39.99 -24.90
C ILE A 54 5.10 38.58 -25.38
N PRO A 55 4.56 38.04 -26.48
CA PRO A 55 5.01 36.76 -27.04
C PRO A 55 6.50 36.80 -27.35
N SER A 56 7.23 35.72 -27.08
CA SER A 56 8.67 35.64 -27.38
C SER A 56 8.99 35.79 -28.87
N SER A 57 8.01 35.56 -29.76
CA SER A 57 8.10 35.78 -31.21
C SER A 57 8.09 37.25 -31.63
N SER A 58 7.73 38.17 -30.73
CA SER A 58 7.63 39.61 -31.02
C SER A 58 8.89 40.39 -30.65
N VAL A 59 9.98 39.72 -30.26
CA VAL A 59 11.19 40.35 -29.71
C VAL A 59 12.40 40.03 -30.60
N SER A 60 13.01 41.05 -31.21
CA SER A 60 14.28 40.90 -31.93
C SER A 60 15.47 41.10 -30.99
N PRO A 61 16.57 40.33 -31.12
CA PRO A 61 17.80 40.58 -30.37
C PRO A 61 18.43 41.90 -30.80
N CYS A 62 18.56 42.86 -29.89
CA CYS A 62 19.21 44.14 -30.15
C CYS A 62 20.38 44.32 -29.18
N SER A 63 21.54 44.74 -29.69
CA SER A 63 22.73 45.03 -28.89
C SER A 63 22.52 46.32 -28.10
N LEU A 64 22.73 46.26 -26.77
CA LEU A 64 22.43 47.29 -25.76
C LEU A 64 23.05 48.70 -25.94
N ARG A 65 23.73 49.01 -27.05
CA ARG A 65 24.36 50.32 -27.24
C ARG A 65 23.44 51.41 -27.82
N ASP A 66 22.29 51.07 -28.42
CA ASP A 66 21.56 52.04 -29.25
C ASP A 66 20.17 52.47 -28.76
N CYS A 67 19.69 52.08 -27.55
CA CYS A 67 18.32 52.40 -27.13
C CYS A 67 18.13 53.20 -25.82
N ILE A 68 19.18 53.66 -25.13
CA ILE A 68 19.02 54.70 -24.10
C ILE A 68 20.27 55.59 -24.06
N THR A 69 20.31 56.62 -24.91
CA THR A 69 21.14 57.81 -24.66
C THR A 69 20.28 58.79 -23.84
N ILE A 70 20.42 58.79 -22.51
CA ILE A 70 19.86 59.89 -21.71
C ILE A 70 20.82 61.07 -21.89
N GLY A 71 20.49 61.96 -22.83
CA GLY A 71 21.22 63.21 -23.03
C GLY A 71 21.24 64.01 -21.74
N THR A 72 22.42 64.23 -21.19
CA THR A 72 22.68 65.01 -19.98
C THR A 72 22.73 66.50 -20.30
N THR A 73 21.64 67.10 -20.75
CA THR A 73 21.52 68.57 -20.84
C THR A 73 20.06 68.96 -20.81
N ASP A 74 19.66 69.64 -19.74
CA ASP A 74 18.39 70.32 -19.53
C ASP A 74 17.13 69.45 -19.34
N ILE A 75 16.72 69.26 -18.07
CA ILE A 75 15.37 69.56 -17.53
C ILE A 75 15.32 69.20 -16.03
N SER A 76 14.73 70.12 -15.27
CA SER A 76 14.37 70.12 -13.83
C SER A 76 13.63 68.87 -13.29
N PRO A 77 13.54 68.68 -11.95
CA PRO A 77 13.33 67.38 -11.31
C PRO A 77 11.87 66.95 -11.34
N SER A 78 11.50 66.08 -12.27
CA SER A 78 10.26 65.32 -12.20
C SER A 78 10.60 63.82 -12.30
N CYS A 79 10.46 63.13 -11.17
CA CYS A 79 10.84 61.74 -10.94
C CYS A 79 10.41 60.83 -12.10
N VAL A 80 11.38 60.19 -12.75
CA VAL A 80 11.13 58.97 -13.52
C VAL A 80 11.38 57.80 -12.57
N ALA A 81 10.43 56.88 -12.44
CA ALA A 81 10.57 55.68 -11.60
C ALA A 81 10.67 54.44 -12.50
N PHE A 82 11.65 53.58 -12.20
CA PHE A 82 11.86 52.30 -12.88
C PHE A 82 11.27 51.18 -12.02
N TRP A 83 10.45 50.33 -12.64
CA TRP A 83 9.78 49.21 -11.99
C TRP A 83 10.24 47.91 -12.65
N ARG A 84 10.74 46.95 -11.86
CA ARG A 84 11.09 45.60 -12.32
C ARG A 84 9.87 44.69 -12.23
N VAL A 85 9.65 43.89 -13.28
CA VAL A 85 8.70 42.77 -13.27
C VAL A 85 9.50 41.48 -13.06
N ASP A 86 9.37 40.84 -11.90
CA ASP A 86 9.96 39.51 -11.68
C ASP A 86 8.93 38.44 -12.03
N ASN A 87 9.35 37.47 -12.85
CA ASN A 87 8.55 36.27 -13.12
C ASN A 87 9.26 35.11 -12.43
N SER A 88 9.13 35.04 -11.11
CA SER A 88 9.90 34.14 -10.26
C SER A 88 9.26 32.75 -10.15
N VAL A 89 8.90 32.11 -11.27
CA VAL A 89 8.64 30.66 -11.29
C VAL A 89 8.88 30.13 -12.71
N CYS A 90 9.67 29.08 -12.87
CA CYS A 90 9.67 28.23 -14.06
C CYS A 90 8.35 27.44 -14.19
N THR A 91 7.19 28.08 -14.12
CA THR A 91 5.89 27.45 -14.40
C THR A 91 5.32 28.03 -15.68
N PHE A 92 5.51 27.29 -16.78
CA PHE A 92 4.55 27.36 -17.89
C PHE A 92 3.31 26.59 -17.42
N LEU A 93 2.24 27.29 -17.04
CA LEU A 93 0.93 26.64 -16.90
C LEU A 93 0.39 26.34 -18.31
N PRO A 94 -0.11 25.13 -18.60
CA PRO A 94 -0.72 24.82 -19.88
C PRO A 94 -2.05 25.59 -20.02
N ILE A 95 -2.30 26.10 -21.22
CA ILE A 95 -3.54 26.78 -21.60
C ILE A 95 -4.57 25.74 -22.06
N ASP A 96 -5.81 25.84 -21.57
CA ASP A 96 -6.96 25.15 -22.16
C ASP A 96 -7.20 25.68 -23.60
N PRO A 97 -7.09 24.85 -24.64
CA PRO A 97 -7.05 25.31 -26.03
C PRO A 97 -8.39 25.84 -26.55
N ILE A 98 -9.48 25.75 -25.78
CA ILE A 98 -10.80 26.22 -26.21
C ILE A 98 -11.17 27.57 -25.58
N SER A 99 -10.81 27.84 -24.31
CA SER A 99 -11.24 29.07 -23.63
C SER A 99 -10.21 30.21 -23.61
N LEU A 100 -8.92 29.95 -23.89
CA LEU A 100 -7.82 30.95 -23.85
C LEU A 100 -7.81 31.84 -22.57
N SER A 101 -8.34 31.34 -21.45
CA SER A 101 -8.41 32.12 -20.21
C SER A 101 -7.18 31.85 -19.31
N LEU A 102 -6.52 32.93 -18.88
CA LEU A 102 -5.40 32.91 -17.93
C LEU A 102 -5.91 32.74 -16.49
N MET A 103 -5.45 31.70 -15.78
CA MET A 103 -5.57 31.64 -14.31
C MET A 103 -4.20 31.90 -13.67
N GLY A 104 -3.94 33.14 -13.27
CA GLY A 104 -2.79 33.52 -12.43
C GLY A 104 -2.41 35.01 -12.54
N LYS A 105 -2.41 35.74 -11.42
CA LYS A 105 -1.97 37.15 -11.32
C LYS A 105 -0.45 37.21 -11.10
N ALA A 106 0.23 38.22 -11.68
CA ALA A 106 1.63 38.51 -11.37
C ALA A 106 1.77 39.10 -9.96
N TYR A 107 2.63 38.50 -9.13
CA TYR A 107 2.91 38.95 -7.77
C TYR A 107 4.18 39.84 -7.75
N GLU A 108 3.98 41.12 -7.42
CA GLU A 108 4.97 42.13 -7.01
C GLU A 108 5.72 42.98 -8.08
N LEU A 109 5.64 44.31 -7.92
CA LEU A 109 6.49 45.32 -8.58
C LEU A 109 7.43 45.94 -7.52
N ARG A 110 8.75 45.96 -7.76
CA ARG A 110 9.74 46.60 -6.86
C ARG A 110 10.38 47.84 -7.52
N CYS A 111 10.58 48.90 -6.73
CA CYS A 111 11.11 50.20 -7.16
C CYS A 111 12.63 50.26 -6.93
N ILE A 112 13.40 50.73 -7.92
CA ILE A 112 14.85 50.94 -7.83
C ILE A 112 15.16 52.44 -7.75
N LYS A 113 15.91 52.89 -6.73
CA LYS A 113 16.43 54.26 -6.64
C LYS A 113 17.95 54.26 -6.39
N HIS A 114 18.65 55.16 -7.06
CA HIS A 114 20.08 55.45 -6.92
C HIS A 114 20.32 56.60 -5.92
N ASP A 115 21.43 56.54 -5.19
CA ASP A 115 21.72 57.19 -3.89
C ASP A 115 21.97 58.72 -3.90
N TYR A 116 21.84 59.37 -2.73
CA TYR A 116 22.89 60.12 -1.99
C TYR A 116 22.33 60.86 -0.74
N LEU A 117 23.12 60.84 0.34
CA LEU A 117 22.96 61.34 1.73
C LEU A 117 22.12 62.62 2.00
N LYS A 118 21.14 62.56 2.93
CA LYS A 118 21.15 63.25 4.26
C LYS A 118 19.84 63.06 5.05
N SER A 119 20.01 63.21 6.37
CA SER A 119 19.20 62.86 7.55
C SER A 119 17.82 63.50 7.75
N SER A 120 17.02 62.80 8.59
CA SER A 120 15.91 63.29 9.45
C SER A 120 14.56 63.52 8.74
N SER A 121 13.39 63.12 9.21
CA SER A 121 12.93 62.25 10.32
C SER A 121 11.41 62.16 10.16
N ALA A 122 10.88 61.00 9.78
CA ALA A 122 9.50 60.59 10.03
C ALA A 122 9.48 59.06 9.85
N ALA A 123 9.37 58.37 10.98
CA ALA A 123 9.61 56.96 11.13
C ALA A 123 8.64 56.11 10.28
N VAL A 124 9.20 55.36 9.32
CA VAL A 124 8.67 54.05 8.92
C VAL A 124 9.65 53.05 9.52
N GLN A 125 9.22 52.35 10.57
CA GLN A 125 10.02 51.26 11.13
C GLN A 125 10.17 50.15 10.07
N PRO A 126 11.38 49.62 9.84
CA PRO A 126 11.49 48.30 9.26
C PRO A 126 11.05 47.31 10.35
N GLU A 127 9.96 46.58 10.11
CA GLU A 127 9.63 45.40 10.91
C GLU A 127 10.85 44.45 10.81
N ARG A 128 11.68 44.45 11.86
CA ARG A 128 12.91 43.67 11.94
C ARG A 128 12.54 42.22 12.25
N GLU A 129 12.77 41.35 11.27
CA GLU A 129 12.48 39.91 11.28
C GLU A 129 13.11 39.21 12.50
N SER A 130 12.31 38.45 13.24
CA SER A 130 12.76 37.66 14.40
C SER A 130 13.29 36.28 13.99
N LEU A 131 13.12 35.88 12.73
CA LEU A 131 13.56 34.62 12.15
C LEU A 131 14.41 34.90 10.91
N ILE A 132 15.58 34.29 10.82
CA ILE A 132 16.44 34.33 9.63
C ILE A 132 16.51 32.92 9.04
N TYR A 133 16.21 32.83 7.75
CA TYR A 133 16.30 31.60 6.97
C TYR A 133 17.42 31.72 5.93
N LEU A 134 18.45 30.88 6.05
CA LEU A 134 19.59 30.81 5.15
C LEU A 134 19.43 29.61 4.20
N ILE A 135 19.11 29.86 2.91
CA ILE A 135 19.19 28.87 1.81
C ILE A 135 20.15 29.41 0.77
N ASN A 136 21.22 28.66 0.48
CA ASN A 136 22.09 28.84 -0.71
C ASN A 136 22.31 30.31 -1.12
N ARG A 137 22.65 31.18 -0.14
CA ARG A 137 22.86 32.62 -0.37
C ARG A 137 24.36 32.93 -0.41
N PRO A 138 24.98 33.01 -1.59
CA PRO A 138 26.42 33.27 -1.70
C PRO A 138 26.85 34.63 -1.12
N GLY A 139 25.95 35.62 -1.03
CA GLY A 139 26.26 36.94 -0.48
C GLY A 139 26.47 37.01 1.04
N LEU A 140 26.04 35.98 1.81
CA LEU A 140 26.25 35.90 3.27
C LEU A 140 27.59 35.25 3.64
N HIS A 141 28.32 34.74 2.65
CA HIS A 141 29.63 34.12 2.80
C HIS A 141 30.68 35.05 3.42
N GLU A 142 30.71 36.32 3.02
CA GLU A 142 31.68 37.30 3.53
C GLU A 142 31.41 37.69 4.99
N ILE A 143 30.14 37.66 5.41
CA ILE A 143 29.70 37.92 6.78
C ILE A 143 30.13 36.76 7.70
N TRP A 144 29.88 35.52 7.29
CA TRP A 144 30.24 34.32 8.06
C TRP A 144 31.75 34.04 8.09
N ARG A 145 32.51 34.52 7.09
CA ARG A 145 33.99 34.51 7.12
C ARG A 145 34.60 35.62 7.99
N GLY A 146 33.79 36.54 8.53
CA GLY A 146 34.28 37.70 9.29
C GLY A 146 35.04 38.71 8.43
N SER A 147 34.83 38.71 7.11
CA SER A 147 35.50 39.61 6.16
C SER A 147 34.86 41.01 6.10
N LEU A 148 33.66 41.18 6.67
CA LEU A 148 32.92 42.44 6.76
C LEU A 148 32.66 42.81 8.24
N PRO A 149 32.82 44.08 8.64
CA PRO A 149 32.43 44.53 9.98
C PRO A 149 30.91 44.52 10.12
N ILE A 150 30.41 43.72 11.07
CA ILE A 150 28.98 43.60 11.37
C ILE A 150 28.66 44.53 12.55
N PRO A 151 27.73 45.49 12.42
CA PRO A 151 27.31 46.30 13.56
C PRO A 151 26.63 45.45 14.65
N ASN A 152 26.91 45.72 15.92
CA ASN A 152 26.43 44.92 17.06
C ASN A 152 24.90 44.77 17.17
N PHE A 153 24.14 45.58 16.44
CA PHE A 153 22.67 45.54 16.41
C PHE A 153 22.09 44.68 15.26
N CYS A 154 22.91 44.06 14.40
CA CYS A 154 22.42 43.33 13.23
C CYS A 154 21.57 42.10 13.58
N PHE A 155 21.90 41.39 14.66
CA PHE A 155 21.19 40.17 15.07
C PHE A 155 20.57 40.27 16.48
N SER A 156 20.46 41.48 17.03
CA SER A 156 20.02 41.68 18.42
C SER A 156 18.57 41.28 18.71
N LYS A 157 17.75 41.08 17.66
CA LYS A 157 16.35 40.61 17.74
C LYS A 157 16.14 39.19 17.19
N LEU A 158 17.21 38.49 16.80
CA LEU A 158 17.11 37.18 16.18
C LEU A 158 16.72 36.12 17.23
N ASP A 159 15.56 35.50 17.05
CA ASP A 159 15.05 34.42 17.90
C ASP A 159 15.30 33.02 17.30
N THR A 160 15.28 32.90 15.98
CA THR A 160 15.36 31.61 15.28
C THR A 160 16.26 31.74 14.06
N LEU A 161 17.25 30.85 13.98
CA LEU A 161 18.14 30.73 12.84
C LEU A 161 17.95 29.35 12.20
N ILE A 162 17.54 29.34 10.93
CA ILE A 162 17.42 28.12 10.11
C ILE A 162 18.47 28.18 9.01
N VAL A 163 19.29 27.14 8.93
CA VAL A 163 20.37 26.97 7.94
C VAL A 163 20.07 25.73 7.12
N ASP A 164 19.84 25.89 5.82
CA ASP A 164 19.45 24.81 4.92
C ASP A 164 20.23 24.89 3.60
N TYR A 165 20.70 23.76 3.07
CA TYR A 165 21.45 23.68 1.79
C TYR A 165 22.54 24.77 1.62
N CYS A 166 23.42 24.93 2.61
CA CYS A 166 24.47 25.94 2.60
C CYS A 166 25.87 25.33 2.35
N PRO A 167 26.30 25.14 1.09
CA PRO A 167 27.57 24.48 0.76
C PRO A 167 28.82 25.34 1.08
N PHE A 168 28.64 26.61 1.43
CA PHE A 168 29.74 27.55 1.66
C PHE A 168 30.23 27.58 3.12
N LEU A 169 29.53 26.91 4.05
CA LEU A 169 29.91 26.76 5.46
C LEU A 169 30.92 25.61 5.59
N SER A 170 32.21 25.88 5.38
CA SER A 170 33.22 24.83 5.23
C SER A 170 33.73 24.20 6.55
N ASP A 171 33.59 24.87 7.70
CA ASP A 171 34.10 24.35 8.98
C ASP A 171 33.12 24.49 10.15
N ALA A 172 32.47 25.65 10.31
CA ALA A 172 31.53 25.91 11.41
C ALA A 172 30.28 26.72 11.00
N VAL A 173 29.12 26.40 11.58
CA VAL A 173 27.85 27.13 11.33
C VAL A 173 27.80 28.45 12.10
N LEU A 174 28.23 28.44 13.37
CA LEU A 174 28.32 29.61 14.23
C LEU A 174 29.79 29.85 14.64
N PRO A 175 30.53 30.64 13.85
CA PRO A 175 31.86 31.14 14.18
C PRO A 175 31.90 31.88 15.52
N PHE A 176 33.02 31.81 16.24
CA PHE A 176 33.18 32.45 17.56
C PHE A 176 32.81 33.94 17.59
N HIS A 177 33.14 34.68 16.52
CA HIS A 177 32.88 36.13 16.41
C HIS A 177 31.38 36.49 16.31
N LEU A 178 30.51 35.53 15.96
CA LEU A 178 29.07 35.76 15.87
C LEU A 178 28.32 35.39 17.16
N LEU A 179 28.89 34.55 18.03
CA LEU A 179 28.21 34.10 19.26
C LEU A 179 27.77 35.28 20.17
N PRO A 180 28.60 36.33 20.41
CA PRO A 180 28.18 37.47 21.22
C PRO A 180 27.12 38.36 20.56
N LEU A 181 26.93 38.25 19.24
CA LEU A 181 25.98 39.06 18.48
C LEU A 181 24.56 38.48 18.50
N LEU A 182 24.35 37.34 19.17
CA LEU A 182 23.09 36.57 19.18
C LEU A 182 22.41 36.51 20.56
N PRO A 183 22.12 37.65 21.22
CA PRO A 183 21.66 37.69 22.61
C PRO A 183 20.21 37.22 22.81
N GLN A 184 19.45 36.94 21.75
CA GLN A 184 18.04 36.51 21.82
C GLN A 184 17.77 35.18 21.11
N LEU A 185 18.80 34.48 20.62
CA LEU A 185 18.64 33.27 19.82
C LEU A 185 18.12 32.11 20.68
N LYS A 186 16.89 31.68 20.40
CA LYS A 186 16.19 30.59 21.10
C LYS A 186 16.22 29.28 20.33
N THR A 187 16.24 29.31 19.00
CA THR A 187 16.19 28.10 18.16
C THR A 187 17.26 28.15 17.08
N LEU A 188 18.02 27.06 16.96
CA LEU A 188 18.98 26.83 15.89
C LEU A 188 18.62 25.54 15.17
N GLU A 189 18.43 25.63 13.87
CA GLU A 189 18.12 24.50 13.00
C GLU A 189 19.11 24.46 11.83
N VAL A 190 19.76 23.31 11.63
CA VAL A 190 20.74 23.10 10.56
C VAL A 190 20.39 21.83 9.81
N ARG A 191 20.16 21.95 8.50
CA ARG A 191 19.73 20.85 7.63
C ARG A 191 20.51 20.78 6.32
N TYR A 192 20.74 19.57 5.81
CA TYR A 192 21.27 19.31 4.46
C TYR A 192 22.53 20.14 4.12
N CYS A 193 23.46 20.24 5.08
CA CYS A 193 24.69 21.01 4.94
C CYS A 193 25.92 20.08 4.95
N ASP A 194 26.28 19.56 3.78
CA ASP A 194 27.31 18.52 3.63
C ASP A 194 28.72 18.98 3.99
N SER A 195 29.01 20.28 3.94
CA SER A 195 30.36 20.79 4.21
C SER A 195 30.63 21.07 5.70
N VAL A 196 29.60 21.04 6.54
CA VAL A 196 29.70 21.45 7.94
C VAL A 196 30.36 20.35 8.77
N LYS A 197 31.51 20.67 9.39
CA LYS A 197 32.19 19.77 10.34
C LYS A 197 31.77 20.00 11.78
N THR A 198 31.41 21.24 12.14
CA THR A 198 31.07 21.63 13.52
C THR A 198 29.94 22.67 13.55
N ILE A 199 29.16 22.72 14.62
CA ILE A 199 28.08 23.72 14.75
C ILE A 199 28.61 24.98 15.42
N PHE A 200 29.27 24.83 16.57
CA PHE A 200 29.81 25.94 17.34
C PHE A 200 31.35 25.96 17.25
N ASP A 201 31.90 27.06 16.73
CA ASP A 201 33.34 27.34 16.77
C ASP A 201 33.69 28.06 18.07
N VAL A 202 34.47 27.38 18.91
CA VAL A 202 34.96 27.87 20.19
C VAL A 202 36.47 28.04 20.10
N LYS A 203 36.94 29.29 20.11
CA LYS A 203 38.37 29.59 20.15
C LYS A 203 38.76 30.03 21.56
N PRO A 204 39.77 29.41 22.21
CA PRO A 204 40.29 29.92 23.47
C PRO A 204 40.94 31.29 23.21
N SER A 205 40.26 32.37 23.59
CA SER A 205 40.84 33.71 23.66
C SER A 205 41.60 33.89 24.96
N THR A 206 42.64 34.74 24.94
CA THR A 206 43.42 35.16 26.12
C THR A 206 42.63 35.98 27.16
N LEU A 207 41.31 36.12 26.99
CA LEU A 207 40.39 36.73 27.96
C LEU A 207 39.31 35.71 28.34
N ASP A 208 39.22 35.40 29.64
CA ASP A 208 38.23 34.54 30.31
C ASP A 208 36.79 35.11 30.22
N THR A 209 36.27 35.28 29.01
CA THR A 209 34.93 35.85 28.81
C THR A 209 33.93 34.72 28.54
N LEU A 210 33.15 34.36 29.57
CA LEU A 210 32.03 33.42 29.44
C LEU A 210 30.99 33.98 28.46
N VAL A 211 30.63 33.20 27.44
CA VAL A 211 29.57 33.52 26.48
C VAL A 211 28.34 32.66 26.79
N THR A 212 27.27 33.27 27.26
CA THR A 212 26.00 32.58 27.51
C THR A 212 25.09 32.73 26.30
N LEU A 213 24.71 31.61 25.68
CA LEU A 213 23.71 31.58 24.61
C LEU A 213 22.34 31.19 25.18
N PRO A 214 21.27 31.96 24.92
CA PRO A 214 19.92 31.67 25.42
C PRO A 214 19.19 30.60 24.57
N LEU A 215 19.94 29.66 23.99
CA LEU A 215 19.41 28.67 23.07
C LEU A 215 18.57 27.64 23.82
N ASN A 216 17.31 27.49 23.43
CA ASN A 216 16.36 26.51 23.98
C ASN A 216 16.30 25.23 23.16
N ASN A 217 16.36 25.35 21.83
CA ASN A 217 16.13 24.26 20.88
C ASN A 217 17.28 24.17 19.87
N LEU A 218 17.89 22.99 19.76
CA LEU A 218 18.89 22.67 18.76
C LEU A 218 18.39 21.50 17.90
N VAL A 219 18.28 21.73 16.58
CA VAL A 219 17.84 20.72 15.61
C VAL A 219 18.90 20.57 14.53
N LEU A 220 19.49 19.38 14.44
CA LEU A 220 20.50 19.01 13.45
C LEU A 220 19.97 17.82 12.64
N SER A 221 19.96 17.93 11.32
CA SER A 221 19.49 16.82 10.47
C SER A 221 20.23 16.74 9.16
N ASN A 222 20.64 15.53 8.76
CA ASN A 222 21.26 15.26 7.47
C ASN A 222 22.54 16.10 7.28
N LEU A 223 23.52 15.85 8.15
CA LEU A 223 24.82 16.52 8.19
C LEU A 223 25.92 15.45 8.14
N PRO A 224 26.23 14.90 6.94
CA PRO A 224 27.05 13.68 6.80
C PRO A 224 28.49 13.85 7.31
N ASN A 225 29.07 15.05 7.17
CA ASN A 225 30.44 15.36 7.60
C ASN A 225 30.54 16.04 8.98
N LEU A 226 29.44 16.15 9.73
CA LEU A 226 29.47 16.72 11.08
C LEU A 226 30.22 15.76 12.00
N GLU A 227 31.41 16.15 12.48
CA GLU A 227 32.24 15.32 13.36
C GLU A 227 31.90 15.55 14.84
N ASN A 228 31.73 16.81 15.24
CA ASN A 228 31.41 17.21 16.62
C ASN A 228 30.48 18.43 16.61
N VAL A 229 29.56 18.53 17.56
CA VAL A 229 28.72 19.73 17.68
C VAL A 229 29.56 20.96 18.09
N TRP A 230 30.64 20.74 18.84
CA TRP A 230 31.64 21.75 19.25
C TRP A 230 33.02 21.43 18.65
N ASN A 231 33.75 22.42 18.13
CA ASN A 231 35.02 22.18 17.40
C ASN A 231 36.27 21.98 18.26
N LYS A 232 36.26 22.44 19.51
CA LYS A 232 37.28 22.19 20.53
C LYS A 232 36.58 22.01 21.87
N ASP A 233 37.00 20.99 22.60
CA ASP A 233 36.66 20.77 24.00
C ASP A 233 36.94 22.05 24.79
N PRO A 234 35.93 22.76 25.30
CA PRO A 234 36.15 24.05 25.95
C PRO A 234 36.88 23.83 27.28
N PRO A 235 38.16 24.23 27.44
CA PRO A 235 38.75 24.23 28.76
C PRO A 235 37.97 25.24 29.62
N HIS A 236 37.47 24.79 30.77
CA HIS A 236 36.71 25.60 31.74
C HIS A 236 35.32 26.09 31.32
N GLY A 237 34.75 25.62 30.19
CA GLY A 237 33.35 25.90 29.82
C GLY A 237 33.09 27.34 29.34
N ILE A 238 33.74 27.75 28.24
CA ILE A 238 33.60 29.08 27.63
C ILE A 238 32.15 29.40 27.20
N LEU A 239 31.39 28.37 26.82
CA LEU A 239 30.01 28.47 26.35
C LEU A 239 29.03 27.89 27.37
N CYS A 240 28.19 28.73 27.95
CA CYS A 240 27.13 28.31 28.87
C CYS A 240 25.81 28.08 28.13
N MET A 241 25.30 26.84 28.16
CA MET A 241 24.08 26.39 27.48
C MET A 241 22.94 26.04 28.46
N GLN A 242 22.88 26.73 29.61
CA GLN A 242 21.92 26.45 30.70
C GLN A 242 20.43 26.53 30.32
N HIS A 243 20.09 27.18 29.20
CA HIS A 243 18.72 27.31 28.70
C HIS A 243 18.31 26.20 27.73
N LEU A 244 19.25 25.33 27.34
CA LEU A 244 19.00 24.29 26.34
C LEU A 244 18.08 23.21 26.91
N LYS A 245 16.89 23.10 26.32
CA LYS A 245 15.83 22.17 26.74
C LYS A 245 15.64 21.02 25.78
N LYS A 246 15.77 21.27 24.47
CA LYS A 246 15.48 20.28 23.42
C LYS A 246 16.64 20.15 22.46
N VAL A 247 17.14 18.94 22.27
CA VAL A 247 18.17 18.62 21.29
C VAL A 247 17.69 17.46 20.42
N LYS A 248 17.68 17.68 19.11
CA LYS A 248 17.27 16.69 18.11
C LYS A 248 18.35 16.56 17.04
N ILE A 249 18.93 15.39 16.91
CA ILE A 249 20.00 15.06 15.96
C ILE A 249 19.54 13.86 15.14
N LYS A 250 19.57 13.99 13.80
CA LYS A 250 19.17 12.93 12.88
C LYS A 250 20.16 12.82 11.72
N GLU A 251 20.44 11.61 11.25
CA GLU A 251 21.21 11.39 10.01
C GLU A 251 22.55 12.18 10.01
N CYS A 252 23.31 12.10 11.09
CA CYS A 252 24.62 12.75 11.23
C CYS A 252 25.70 11.66 11.31
N GLU A 253 26.09 11.13 10.16
CA GLU A 253 26.88 9.89 10.03
C GLU A 253 28.28 9.98 10.64
N SER A 254 28.93 11.14 10.57
CA SER A 254 30.28 11.36 11.09
C SER A 254 30.36 11.75 12.56
N LEU A 255 29.22 12.00 13.22
CA LEU A 255 29.19 12.58 14.57
C LEU A 255 29.76 11.58 15.59
N THR A 256 30.77 11.97 16.37
CA THR A 256 31.40 11.09 17.38
C THR A 256 30.92 11.34 18.80
N SER A 257 30.63 12.60 19.14
CA SER A 257 30.07 13.00 20.43
C SER A 257 29.06 14.14 20.29
N VAL A 258 28.10 14.23 21.21
CA VAL A 258 27.17 15.37 21.25
C VAL A 258 27.76 16.49 22.06
N PHE A 259 27.87 16.33 23.39
CA PHE A 259 28.29 17.38 24.32
C PHE A 259 29.71 17.13 24.87
N PRO A 260 30.52 18.17 25.08
CA PRO A 260 31.68 18.09 25.95
C PRO A 260 31.25 18.16 27.43
N ALA A 261 32.03 17.55 28.33
CA ALA A 261 31.74 17.43 29.76
C ALA A 261 31.50 18.79 30.47
N SER A 262 32.27 19.82 30.12
CA SER A 262 32.16 21.18 30.66
C SER A 262 30.85 21.88 30.31
N VAL A 263 30.24 21.55 29.16
CA VAL A 263 28.91 22.05 28.76
C VAL A 263 27.83 21.24 29.44
N ALA A 264 28.04 19.92 29.56
CA ALA A 264 27.06 18.99 30.09
C ALA A 264 26.70 19.26 31.57
N LYS A 265 27.63 19.73 32.39
CA LYS A 265 27.41 19.98 33.84
C LYS A 265 26.24 20.93 34.15
N ASP A 266 25.96 21.89 33.26
CA ASP A 266 24.97 22.96 33.48
C ASP A 266 23.67 22.74 32.68
N LEU A 267 23.55 21.63 31.95
CA LEU A 267 22.37 21.35 31.12
C LEU A 267 21.16 20.97 31.97
N LYS A 268 19.98 21.42 31.52
CA LYS A 268 18.68 21.04 32.07
C LYS A 268 17.76 20.56 30.96
N LEU A 269 18.21 19.53 30.24
CA LEU A 269 17.50 18.99 29.08
C LEU A 269 16.18 18.34 29.48
N GLU A 270 15.13 18.66 28.72
CA GLU A 270 13.80 18.04 28.80
C GLU A 270 13.64 16.97 27.72
N ASP A 271 14.11 17.21 26.49
CA ASP A 271 13.97 16.29 25.35
C ASP A 271 15.32 16.08 24.63
N LEU A 272 15.77 14.84 24.53
CA LEU A 272 16.96 14.45 23.75
C LEU A 272 16.58 13.35 22.74
N VAL A 273 16.71 13.67 21.44
CA VAL A 273 16.41 12.75 20.34
C VAL A 273 17.63 12.62 19.45
N ILE A 274 18.16 11.41 19.31
CA ILE A 274 19.27 11.05 18.44
C ILE A 274 18.88 9.81 17.64
N GLU A 275 18.86 9.95 16.32
CA GLU A 275 18.47 8.88 15.40
C GLU A 275 19.50 8.78 14.25
N GLU A 276 19.88 7.56 13.88
CA GLU A 276 20.66 7.31 12.65
C GLU A 276 22.00 8.08 12.60
N CYS A 277 22.76 8.01 13.69
CA CYS A 277 24.12 8.58 13.78
C CYS A 277 25.12 7.43 13.95
N GLU A 278 25.69 6.94 12.83
CA GLU A 278 26.43 5.67 12.79
C GLU A 278 27.71 5.66 13.61
N ARG A 279 28.47 6.77 13.61
CA ARG A 279 29.76 6.88 14.31
C ARG A 279 29.66 7.40 15.74
N LEU A 280 28.46 7.73 16.22
CA LEU A 280 28.29 8.32 17.55
C LEU A 280 28.68 7.31 18.62
N ALA A 281 29.76 7.60 19.36
CA ALA A 281 30.31 6.71 20.37
C ALA A 281 29.84 7.10 21.79
N ALA A 282 29.71 8.40 22.06
CA ALA A 282 29.27 8.91 23.35
C ALA A 282 28.32 10.11 23.23
N ILE A 283 27.39 10.28 24.18
CA ILE A 283 26.58 11.51 24.24
C ILE A 283 27.40 12.63 24.85
N VAL A 284 28.11 12.34 25.95
CA VAL A 284 29.03 13.26 26.60
C VAL A 284 30.46 12.74 26.49
N ALA A 285 31.35 13.55 25.92
CA ALA A 285 32.78 13.27 25.83
C ALA A 285 33.55 14.07 26.90
N GLU A 286 34.60 13.45 27.45
CA GLU A 286 35.57 14.11 28.33
C GLU A 286 36.26 15.26 27.60
N ASP A 287 36.22 16.45 28.18
CA ASP A 287 37.15 17.53 27.86
C ASP A 287 38.27 17.53 28.89
N ASN A 288 39.48 17.98 28.53
CA ASN A 288 40.72 17.93 29.33
C ASN A 288 40.69 18.75 30.66
N THR A 289 39.63 18.63 31.47
CA THR A 289 39.40 19.33 32.73
C THR A 289 39.48 18.38 33.92
N ASP A 290 39.57 18.97 35.12
CA ASP A 290 39.95 18.39 36.42
C ASP A 290 39.52 16.91 36.63
N PRO A 291 40.46 15.95 36.87
CA PRO A 291 40.14 14.54 37.12
C PRO A 291 39.25 14.29 38.36
N ASN A 292 38.99 15.32 39.16
CA ASN A 292 38.08 15.29 40.31
C ASN A 292 36.65 15.77 40.01
N LEU A 293 36.31 16.18 38.79
CA LEU A 293 34.95 16.62 38.44
C LEU A 293 33.97 15.43 38.52
N GLN A 294 33.24 15.32 39.62
CA GLN A 294 32.10 14.40 39.73
C GLN A 294 30.95 14.94 38.89
N LEU A 295 30.83 14.45 37.65
CA LEU A 295 29.67 14.75 36.82
C LEU A 295 28.50 13.86 37.27
N THR A 296 27.57 14.45 38.01
CA THR A 296 26.19 13.96 38.04
C THR A 296 25.62 13.99 36.62
N LEU A 297 24.82 13.00 36.25
CA LEU A 297 24.28 12.91 34.90
C LEU A 297 23.56 14.23 34.51
N PRO A 298 23.78 14.78 33.29
CA PRO A 298 23.34 16.13 32.89
C PRO A 298 21.83 16.40 32.85
N CYS A 299 20.97 15.44 33.23
CA CYS A 299 19.57 15.46 32.83
C CYS A 299 18.58 15.00 33.92
N PRO A 300 18.61 15.52 35.16
CA PRO A 300 17.60 15.17 36.17
C PRO A 300 16.17 15.56 35.76
N TYR A 301 16.03 16.45 34.78
CA TYR A 301 14.74 16.95 34.27
C TYR A 301 14.28 16.30 32.95
N LEU A 302 14.93 15.22 32.49
CA LEU A 302 14.62 14.59 31.21
C LEU A 302 13.20 13.99 31.21
N ARG A 303 12.40 14.41 30.23
CA ARG A 303 11.04 13.92 29.95
C ARG A 303 11.03 12.91 28.83
N SER A 304 11.84 13.14 27.79
CA SER A 304 11.92 12.26 26.62
C SER A 304 13.38 11.97 26.26
N LEU A 305 13.72 10.68 26.15
CA LEU A 305 15.00 10.22 25.61
C LEU A 305 14.75 9.27 24.44
N LYS A 306 15.30 9.56 23.26
CA LYS A 306 15.21 8.68 22.09
C LYS A 306 16.59 8.49 21.48
N LEU A 307 17.10 7.26 21.55
CA LEU A 307 18.42 6.85 21.02
C LEU A 307 18.23 5.65 20.09
N LEU A 308 18.10 5.89 18.79
CA LEU A 308 17.81 4.84 17.80
C LEU A 308 18.90 4.72 16.74
N ARG A 309 19.19 3.48 16.34
CA ARG A 309 20.10 3.15 15.21
C ARG A 309 21.49 3.79 15.34
N LEU A 310 22.12 3.61 16.51
CA LEU A 310 23.46 4.12 16.82
C LEU A 310 24.48 2.98 16.91
N GLN A 311 25.09 2.60 15.77
CA GLN A 311 25.89 1.38 15.66
C GLN A 311 27.12 1.36 16.58
N LYS A 312 27.87 2.47 16.66
CA LYS A 312 29.08 2.58 17.49
C LYS A 312 28.84 3.12 18.91
N PHE A 313 27.60 3.35 19.29
CA PHE A 313 27.29 3.95 20.58
C PHE A 313 27.62 3.01 21.73
N ALA A 314 28.50 3.44 22.61
CA ALA A 314 29.04 2.61 23.67
C ALA A 314 28.82 3.21 25.07
N TYR A 315 28.79 4.53 25.20
CA TYR A 315 28.82 5.22 26.49
C TYR A 315 27.85 6.41 26.53
N PHE A 316 27.16 6.61 27.64
CA PHE A 316 26.44 7.88 27.84
C PHE A 316 27.44 9.01 28.18
N TYR A 317 28.43 8.66 29.01
CA TYR A 317 29.55 9.50 29.42
C TYR A 317 30.86 8.72 29.22
N TYR A 318 31.79 9.26 28.44
CA TYR A 318 33.10 8.65 28.19
C TYR A 318 34.20 9.34 28.99
N CYS A 319 34.99 8.60 29.78
CA CYS A 319 36.17 9.09 30.51
C CYS A 319 37.33 8.08 30.42
N SER A 320 38.52 8.58 30.13
CA SER A 320 39.73 7.79 29.86
C SER A 320 40.45 7.28 31.12
N HIS A 321 40.15 7.82 32.31
CA HIS A 321 40.90 7.55 33.55
C HIS A 321 40.18 6.72 34.63
N LYS A 322 38.94 6.28 34.40
CA LYS A 322 38.19 5.40 35.33
C LYS A 322 37.48 4.26 34.59
N SER A 323 38.27 3.27 34.16
CA SER A 323 37.74 1.91 34.07
C SER A 323 37.54 1.39 35.50
N ASP A 324 36.32 1.00 35.86
CA ASP A 324 35.96 0.12 37.00
C ASP A 324 35.51 0.72 38.34
N ILE A 325 34.97 1.94 38.43
CA ILE A 325 34.25 2.36 39.65
C ILE A 325 32.93 3.06 39.32
N TYR A 326 31.83 2.30 39.35
CA TYR A 326 30.46 2.82 39.41
C TYR A 326 30.14 3.24 40.85
N THR A 327 30.21 4.53 41.16
CA THR A 327 29.63 5.06 42.40
C THR A 327 28.23 5.60 42.13
N PRO A 328 27.19 5.15 42.86
CA PRO A 328 25.86 5.77 42.81
C PRO A 328 25.96 7.17 43.44
N LEU A 329 25.51 8.22 42.74
CA LEU A 329 25.48 9.59 43.28
C LEU A 329 24.10 9.93 43.88
N GLU A 330 24.15 10.61 45.03
CA GLU A 330 23.01 11.09 45.82
C GLU A 330 22.26 12.26 45.14
N SER A 331 20.98 12.39 45.47
CA SER A 331 20.02 13.27 44.79
C SER A 331 19.92 14.69 45.36
N PRO A 332 19.59 15.71 44.54
CA PRO A 332 18.95 16.92 45.01
C PRO A 332 17.43 16.72 45.22
N THR A 333 16.90 17.53 46.12
CA THR A 333 15.58 17.49 46.74
C THR A 333 14.39 17.76 45.81
N GLU A 334 13.25 17.18 46.22
CA GLU A 334 11.91 17.24 45.66
C GLU A 334 11.46 18.64 45.25
N HIS A 335 11.02 18.79 43.99
CA HIS A 335 9.90 19.67 43.66
C HIS A 335 9.12 19.13 42.46
N GLN A 336 7.81 18.94 42.70
CA GLN A 336 6.67 18.78 41.79
C GLN A 336 6.97 18.70 40.28
N LEU A 337 6.74 17.55 39.66
CA LEU A 337 6.46 17.47 38.21
C LEU A 337 5.49 16.32 37.89
N PRO A 338 4.26 16.62 37.47
CA PRO A 338 3.49 15.73 36.61
C PRO A 338 3.92 15.98 35.15
N ASN A 339 4.49 14.97 34.50
CA ASN A 339 4.52 14.75 33.05
C ASN A 339 5.10 13.35 32.79
N GLU A 340 4.42 12.54 31.96
CA GLU A 340 4.80 11.16 31.64
C GLU A 340 6.22 11.11 31.02
N LYS A 341 7.11 10.33 31.64
CA LYS A 341 8.47 10.11 31.11
C LYS A 341 8.48 8.95 30.13
N CYS A 342 9.06 9.17 28.95
CA CYS A 342 9.19 8.16 27.92
C CYS A 342 10.65 7.96 27.50
N MET A 343 11.00 6.72 27.18
CA MET A 343 12.33 6.34 26.71
C MET A 343 12.21 5.46 25.48
N SER A 344 13.09 5.67 24.49
CA SER A 344 13.22 4.84 23.31
C SER A 344 14.70 4.51 23.11
N VAL A 345 15.05 3.23 23.06
CA VAL A 345 16.44 2.77 22.98
C VAL A 345 16.59 1.68 21.94
N GLY A 346 17.69 1.75 21.19
CA GLY A 346 18.19 0.65 20.37
C GLY A 346 19.00 -0.36 21.20
N GLU A 347 19.60 -1.35 20.52
CA GLU A 347 20.33 -2.46 21.16
C GLU A 347 21.46 -2.02 22.12
N ASN A 348 22.28 -1.05 21.71
CA ASN A 348 23.34 -0.53 22.56
C ASN A 348 22.79 0.20 23.80
N GLY A 349 21.69 0.94 23.64
CA GLY A 349 21.01 1.58 24.77
C GLY A 349 20.46 0.56 25.77
N MET A 350 19.93 -0.57 25.28
CA MET A 350 19.51 -1.68 26.16
C MET A 350 20.69 -2.27 26.95
N LYS A 351 21.85 -2.48 26.31
CA LYS A 351 23.07 -2.95 26.99
C LYS A 351 23.53 -1.98 28.09
N MET A 352 23.39 -0.68 27.88
CA MET A 352 23.74 0.34 28.86
C MET A 352 22.81 0.35 30.08
N ILE A 353 21.49 0.16 29.86
CA ILE A 353 20.53 -0.01 30.96
C ILE A 353 20.93 -1.21 31.82
N LEU A 354 21.23 -2.36 31.18
CA LEU A 354 21.66 -3.58 31.88
C LEU A 354 23.01 -3.44 32.60
N ARG A 355 23.88 -2.52 32.15
CA ARG A 355 25.14 -2.18 32.83
C ARG A 355 24.97 -1.18 33.99
N GLY A 356 23.76 -0.67 34.22
CA GLY A 356 23.49 0.32 35.26
C GLY A 356 24.01 1.73 34.94
N GLU A 357 24.17 2.06 33.66
CA GLU A 357 24.66 3.39 33.23
C GLU A 357 23.59 4.50 33.36
N PHE A 358 22.33 4.13 33.61
CA PHE A 358 21.22 5.07 33.82
C PHE A 358 20.85 5.17 35.30
N GLU A 359 20.39 6.35 35.73
CA GLU A 359 19.93 6.56 37.11
C GLU A 359 18.70 5.68 37.42
N ARG A 360 18.73 4.95 38.55
CA ARG A 360 17.56 4.16 39.00
C ARG A 360 16.29 5.00 39.11
N LYS A 361 16.39 6.22 39.66
CA LYS A 361 15.24 7.13 39.78
C LYS A 361 14.63 7.49 38.42
N LEU A 362 15.45 7.59 37.37
CA LEU A 362 14.96 7.81 36.01
C LEU A 362 14.16 6.59 35.53
N LEU A 363 14.75 5.40 35.62
CA LEU A 363 14.14 4.13 35.18
C LEU A 363 12.85 3.80 35.97
N GLU A 364 12.84 4.02 37.28
CA GLU A 364 11.67 3.82 38.16
C GLU A 364 10.52 4.80 37.84
N SER A 365 10.84 5.96 37.28
CA SER A 365 9.88 7.00 36.90
C SER A 365 9.35 6.88 35.47
N LEU A 366 9.83 5.92 34.67
CA LEU A 366 9.39 5.72 33.29
C LEU A 366 7.96 5.18 33.23
N LYS A 367 7.16 5.76 32.33
CA LYS A 367 5.79 5.32 32.02
C LYS A 367 5.67 4.67 30.65
N ALA A 368 6.54 5.03 29.70
CA ALA A 368 6.56 4.43 28.37
C ALA A 368 7.98 4.06 27.94
N LEU A 369 8.15 2.86 27.38
CA LEU A 369 9.42 2.36 26.87
C LEU A 369 9.25 1.83 25.44
N THR A 370 10.16 2.21 24.56
CA THR A 370 10.28 1.66 23.20
C THR A 370 11.63 0.99 23.04
N LEU A 371 11.61 -0.29 22.68
CA LEU A 371 12.81 -1.11 22.47
C LEU A 371 12.91 -1.46 21.00
N CYS A 372 13.92 -0.92 20.30
CA CYS A 372 14.20 -1.36 18.93
C CYS A 372 15.37 -2.35 18.93
N PHE A 373 15.11 -3.57 18.49
CA PHE A 373 16.09 -4.64 18.45
C PHE A 373 16.81 -4.66 17.11
N GLY A 374 18.11 -4.96 17.12
CA GLY A 374 18.86 -5.39 15.92
C GLY A 374 19.28 -6.86 15.99
N SER A 375 19.06 -7.50 17.15
CA SER A 375 19.45 -8.86 17.45
C SER A 375 18.33 -9.88 17.17
N ASP A 376 18.73 -11.14 17.03
CA ASP A 376 17.89 -12.33 16.88
C ASP A 376 17.37 -12.89 18.21
N VAL A 377 17.73 -12.29 19.35
CA VAL A 377 17.29 -12.69 20.69
C VAL A 377 16.57 -11.54 21.39
N PHE A 378 15.40 -11.81 21.98
CA PHE A 378 14.71 -10.89 22.87
C PHE A 378 15.26 -10.99 24.30
N GLY A 379 15.88 -9.92 24.79
CA GLY A 379 16.50 -9.89 26.12
C GLY A 379 15.54 -9.50 27.24
N CYS A 380 14.78 -10.43 27.81
CA CYS A 380 13.78 -10.16 28.86
C CYS A 380 14.32 -9.43 30.11
N LYS A 381 15.63 -9.59 30.41
CA LYS A 381 16.27 -8.96 31.57
C LYS A 381 16.11 -7.43 31.61
N ILE A 382 15.98 -6.79 30.43
CA ILE A 382 15.78 -5.34 30.36
C ILE A 382 14.51 -4.89 31.08
N LEU A 383 13.50 -5.76 31.12
CA LEU A 383 12.21 -5.46 31.72
C LEU A 383 12.31 -5.40 33.24
N GLU A 384 13.23 -6.15 33.86
CA GLU A 384 13.46 -6.15 35.32
C GLU A 384 13.97 -4.80 35.82
N GLU A 385 14.68 -4.04 34.97
CA GLU A 385 15.21 -2.70 35.27
C GLU A 385 14.15 -1.59 35.18
N VAL A 386 12.97 -1.88 34.62
CA VAL A 386 11.91 -0.90 34.31
C VAL A 386 10.51 -1.38 34.76
N PRO A 387 10.31 -1.61 36.07
CA PRO A 387 9.12 -2.31 36.58
C PRO A 387 7.80 -1.51 36.49
N ASN A 388 7.85 -0.17 36.42
CA ASN A 388 6.68 0.71 36.55
C ASN A 388 6.11 1.21 35.22
N ILE A 389 6.51 0.60 34.09
CA ILE A 389 6.05 1.05 32.76
C ILE A 389 4.59 0.68 32.51
N GLU A 390 3.84 1.60 31.91
CA GLU A 390 2.44 1.42 31.50
C GLU A 390 2.32 1.14 29.99
N LYS A 391 3.33 1.52 29.19
CA LYS A 391 3.38 1.28 27.74
C LYS A 391 4.72 0.69 27.32
N LEU A 392 4.67 -0.42 26.60
CA LEU A 392 5.82 -1.07 25.96
C LEU A 392 5.60 -1.12 24.46
N VAL A 393 6.57 -0.61 23.71
CA VAL A 393 6.66 -0.72 22.26
C VAL A 393 7.90 -1.53 21.90
N VAL A 394 7.76 -2.53 21.05
CA VAL A 394 8.90 -3.33 20.54
C VAL A 394 8.95 -3.23 19.03
N CYS A 395 10.08 -2.80 18.48
CA CYS A 395 10.30 -2.48 17.06
C CYS A 395 11.51 -3.21 16.47
N ASP A 396 11.50 -3.37 15.14
CA ASP A 396 12.66 -3.67 14.27
C ASP A 396 13.44 -4.98 14.58
N GLY A 397 12.91 -5.89 15.41
CA GLY A 397 13.58 -7.14 15.80
C GLY A 397 13.48 -8.31 14.81
N SER A 398 14.53 -9.15 14.78
CA SER A 398 14.62 -10.37 13.94
C SER A 398 14.50 -11.68 14.74
N PHE A 399 14.05 -11.61 15.99
CA PHE A 399 13.80 -12.80 16.82
C PHE A 399 12.51 -13.52 16.43
N LYS A 400 12.50 -14.85 16.57
CA LYS A 400 11.32 -15.69 16.27
C LYS A 400 10.33 -15.79 17.42
N GLU A 401 10.82 -15.64 18.65
CA GLU A 401 10.03 -15.71 19.88
C GLU A 401 10.42 -14.56 20.81
N MET A 402 9.45 -14.01 21.55
CA MET A 402 9.67 -12.86 22.43
C MET A 402 9.65 -13.25 23.91
N PHE A 403 8.50 -13.69 24.45
CA PHE A 403 8.33 -13.97 25.88
C PHE A 403 8.56 -15.44 26.27
N SER A 404 9.47 -16.16 25.60
CA SER A 404 9.77 -17.58 25.88
C SER A 404 10.79 -17.83 27.01
N CYS A 405 11.36 -16.77 27.58
CA CYS A 405 12.32 -16.84 28.70
C CYS A 405 11.65 -17.18 30.05
N GLU A 406 12.38 -17.86 30.96
CA GLU A 406 12.04 -17.91 32.38
C GLU A 406 12.35 -16.55 33.02
N SER A 407 11.33 -15.83 33.50
CA SER A 407 11.53 -14.55 34.20
C SER A 407 11.61 -14.77 35.71
N GLY A 408 12.51 -14.04 36.38
CA GLY A 408 12.76 -14.20 37.82
C GLY A 408 11.78 -13.43 38.72
N ASN A 409 10.89 -12.60 38.16
CA ASN A 409 10.12 -11.62 38.93
C ASN A 409 8.78 -11.25 38.28
N ASN A 410 7.88 -10.69 39.10
CA ASN A 410 6.61 -10.06 38.70
C ASN A 410 6.85 -8.76 37.89
N VAL A 411 7.39 -8.86 36.69
CA VAL A 411 7.71 -7.71 35.83
C VAL A 411 6.46 -7.28 35.05
N LEU A 412 6.40 -6.00 34.64
CA LEU A 412 5.32 -5.44 33.79
C LEU A 412 3.91 -5.40 34.42
N GLN A 413 3.77 -5.48 35.75
CA GLN A 413 2.45 -5.49 36.39
C GLN A 413 1.56 -4.28 36.07
N GLN A 414 2.15 -3.11 35.80
CA GLN A 414 1.42 -1.88 35.47
C GLN A 414 1.17 -1.72 33.96
N LEU A 415 1.59 -2.69 33.13
CA LEU A 415 1.51 -2.57 31.69
C LEU A 415 0.05 -2.58 31.22
N LYS A 416 -0.33 -1.49 30.55
CA LYS A 416 -1.65 -1.30 29.93
C LYS A 416 -1.59 -1.35 28.41
N VAL A 417 -0.46 -0.98 27.82
CA VAL A 417 -0.32 -0.90 26.36
C VAL A 417 0.87 -1.73 25.90
N LEU A 418 0.61 -2.72 25.05
CA LEU A 418 1.64 -3.47 24.34
C LEU A 418 1.50 -3.21 22.84
N ARG A 419 2.59 -2.76 22.20
CA ARG A 419 2.63 -2.51 20.75
C ARG A 419 3.85 -3.21 20.14
N LEU A 420 3.60 -4.06 19.16
CA LEU A 420 4.62 -4.78 18.42
C LEU A 420 4.65 -4.24 16.99
N GLU A 421 5.81 -3.82 16.51
CA GLU A 421 5.94 -3.21 15.18
C GLU A 421 7.12 -3.78 14.40
N PHE A 422 6.92 -4.05 13.11
CA PHE A 422 8.00 -4.40 12.18
C PHE A 422 8.85 -5.61 12.63
N LEU A 423 8.25 -6.55 13.37
CA LEU A 423 8.92 -7.78 13.81
C LEU A 423 8.76 -8.85 12.73
N GLY A 424 9.60 -8.77 11.69
CA GLY A 424 9.44 -9.54 10.45
C GLY A 424 9.54 -11.05 10.63
N GLU A 425 10.42 -11.52 11.50
CA GLU A 425 10.67 -12.94 11.78
C GLU A 425 9.88 -13.50 12.97
N LEU A 426 9.13 -12.66 13.69
CA LEU A 426 8.38 -13.09 14.88
C LEU A 426 7.31 -14.11 14.48
N VAL A 427 7.44 -15.33 15.00
CA VAL A 427 6.49 -16.44 14.78
C VAL A 427 5.51 -16.56 15.95
N SER A 428 6.00 -16.36 17.17
CA SER A 428 5.21 -16.46 18.41
C SER A 428 5.55 -15.36 19.41
N ILE A 429 4.52 -14.77 20.04
CA ILE A 429 4.69 -13.72 21.04
C ILE A 429 5.06 -14.32 22.41
N GLY A 430 4.52 -15.49 22.76
CA GLY A 430 4.80 -16.18 24.03
C GLY A 430 3.99 -15.67 25.23
N LEU A 431 2.76 -15.20 25.02
CA LEU A 431 1.90 -14.68 26.09
C LEU A 431 1.24 -15.79 26.94
N GLU A 432 1.49 -17.06 26.62
CA GLU A 432 0.90 -18.24 27.26
C GLU A 432 1.64 -18.72 28.52
N ASN A 433 2.73 -18.05 28.91
CA ASN A 433 3.58 -18.48 30.01
C ASN A 433 3.08 -17.99 31.39
N SER A 434 3.53 -18.64 32.47
CA SER A 434 3.01 -18.38 33.83
C SER A 434 3.23 -16.93 34.30
N TRP A 435 4.37 -16.33 33.96
CA TRP A 435 4.71 -14.98 34.39
C TRP A 435 4.03 -13.89 33.55
N THR A 436 3.68 -14.18 32.28
CA THR A 436 3.02 -13.24 31.38
C THR A 436 1.54 -13.05 31.70
N ASP A 437 0.88 -14.04 32.32
CA ASP A 437 -0.54 -13.98 32.71
C ASP A 437 -0.86 -12.72 33.53
N SER A 438 0.06 -12.30 34.40
CA SER A 438 -0.12 -11.15 35.29
C SER A 438 -0.36 -9.84 34.52
N PHE A 439 0.51 -9.49 33.57
CA PHE A 439 0.39 -8.26 32.80
C PHE A 439 -0.64 -8.39 31.66
N VAL A 440 -0.80 -9.59 31.07
CA VAL A 440 -1.77 -9.81 30.00
C VAL A 440 -3.21 -9.52 30.46
N ARG A 441 -3.55 -9.82 31.72
CA ARG A 441 -4.84 -9.46 32.31
C ARG A 441 -5.04 -7.96 32.45
N ASN A 442 -3.95 -7.22 32.65
CA ASN A 442 -3.96 -5.77 32.87
C ASN A 442 -3.91 -4.96 31.55
N LEU A 443 -3.54 -5.59 30.44
CA LEU A 443 -3.52 -4.93 29.13
C LEU A 443 -4.89 -4.35 28.78
N GLU A 444 -4.87 -3.07 28.44
CA GLU A 444 -6.02 -2.28 27.96
C GLU A 444 -5.97 -2.11 26.44
N THR A 445 -4.76 -2.05 25.85
CA THR A 445 -4.55 -1.91 24.40
C THR A 445 -3.46 -2.86 23.92
N PHE A 446 -3.75 -3.60 22.85
CA PHE A 446 -2.80 -4.48 22.20
C PHE A 446 -2.76 -4.20 20.69
N GLU A 447 -1.58 -3.81 20.20
CA GLU A 447 -1.36 -3.49 18.79
C GLU A 447 -0.27 -4.39 18.19
N VAL A 448 -0.54 -4.99 17.03
CA VAL A 448 0.46 -5.77 16.27
C VAL A 448 0.48 -5.28 14.83
N ILE A 449 1.60 -4.72 14.42
CA ILE A 449 1.73 -3.95 13.19
C ILE A 449 2.92 -4.50 12.39
N ARG A 450 2.65 -4.98 11.18
CA ARG A 450 3.66 -5.47 10.22
C ARG A 450 4.57 -6.57 10.79
N CYS A 451 4.00 -7.50 11.56
CA CYS A 451 4.67 -8.71 12.00
C CYS A 451 4.38 -9.84 10.99
N TRP A 452 5.19 -9.93 9.93
CA TRP A 452 4.84 -10.70 8.73
C TRP A 452 4.81 -12.22 8.92
N SER A 453 5.64 -12.76 9.82
CA SER A 453 5.76 -14.20 10.08
C SER A 453 4.84 -14.72 11.19
N LEU A 454 4.13 -13.82 11.87
CA LEU A 454 3.34 -14.17 13.05
C LEU A 454 2.18 -15.10 12.66
N LYS A 455 2.03 -16.22 13.38
CA LYS A 455 1.00 -17.24 13.05
C LYS A 455 -0.34 -17.01 13.73
N ASN A 456 -0.31 -16.60 14.99
CA ASN A 456 -1.47 -16.23 15.79
C ASN A 456 -1.02 -15.27 16.91
N LEU A 457 -1.95 -14.64 17.63
CA LEU A 457 -1.57 -13.85 18.82
C LEU A 457 -1.26 -14.75 20.01
N VAL A 458 -2.11 -15.76 20.21
CA VAL A 458 -1.97 -16.79 21.24
C VAL A 458 -2.51 -18.11 20.71
N ALA A 459 -1.79 -19.20 21.01
CA ALA A 459 -2.16 -20.56 20.64
C ALA A 459 -2.94 -21.30 21.73
N SER A 460 -2.93 -20.80 22.97
CA SER A 460 -3.65 -21.39 24.11
C SER A 460 -4.64 -20.42 24.76
N THR A 461 -5.41 -20.92 25.74
CA THR A 461 -6.38 -20.11 26.49
C THR A 461 -5.68 -19.08 27.36
N VAL A 462 -5.84 -17.80 27.03
CA VAL A 462 -5.28 -16.67 27.79
C VAL A 462 -6.39 -15.69 28.19
N SER A 463 -6.24 -15.01 29.33
CA SER A 463 -7.28 -14.12 29.87
C SER A 463 -6.93 -12.64 29.71
N PHE A 464 -7.44 -12.01 28.65
CA PHE A 464 -7.34 -10.56 28.40
C PHE A 464 -8.43 -9.77 29.15
N SER A 465 -8.39 -9.80 30.48
CA SER A 465 -9.51 -9.34 31.34
C SER A 465 -9.87 -7.86 31.19
N ASN A 466 -8.90 -6.99 30.92
CA ASN A 466 -9.11 -5.54 30.81
C ASN A 466 -8.96 -5.01 29.38
N LEU A 467 -8.75 -5.87 28.37
CA LEU A 467 -8.44 -5.42 27.02
C LEU A 467 -9.63 -4.70 26.39
N MET A 468 -9.43 -3.43 26.04
CA MET A 468 -10.43 -2.56 25.44
C MET A 468 -10.22 -2.35 23.95
N CYS A 469 -8.96 -2.38 23.48
CA CYS A 469 -8.61 -2.11 22.09
C CYS A 469 -7.65 -3.17 21.56
N LEU A 470 -8.01 -3.79 20.43
CA LEU A 470 -7.18 -4.73 19.70
C LEU A 470 -7.02 -4.24 18.25
N ASN A 471 -5.78 -4.00 17.82
CA ASN A 471 -5.48 -3.48 16.49
C ASN A 471 -4.39 -4.30 15.80
N ILE A 472 -4.71 -4.87 14.65
CA ILE A 472 -3.83 -5.74 13.86
C ILE A 472 -3.73 -5.18 12.46
N TYR A 473 -2.50 -4.96 11.99
CA TYR A 473 -2.26 -4.35 10.69
C TYR A 473 -1.11 -5.04 9.98
N GLY A 474 -1.31 -5.50 8.74
CA GLY A 474 -0.21 -5.96 7.89
C GLY A 474 0.46 -7.26 8.33
N CYS A 475 -0.24 -8.17 9.01
CA CYS A 475 0.31 -9.45 9.46
C CYS A 475 -0.01 -10.56 8.44
N LEU A 476 0.89 -10.77 7.48
CA LEU A 476 0.61 -11.56 6.29
C LEU A 476 0.47 -13.07 6.54
N SER A 477 1.24 -13.65 7.46
CA SER A 477 1.22 -15.10 7.76
C SER A 477 0.22 -15.52 8.84
N LEU A 478 -0.58 -14.58 9.35
CA LEU A 478 -1.53 -14.82 10.44
C LEU A 478 -2.65 -15.73 9.94
N SER A 479 -2.77 -16.95 10.48
CA SER A 479 -3.77 -17.92 10.02
C SER A 479 -5.12 -17.74 10.72
N TYR A 480 -5.07 -17.39 12.00
CA TYR A 480 -6.20 -17.02 12.84
C TYR A 480 -5.69 -16.07 13.92
N LEU A 481 -6.58 -15.29 14.55
CA LEU A 481 -6.17 -14.33 15.57
C LEU A 481 -6.07 -14.98 16.95
N LEU A 482 -7.15 -15.66 17.36
CA LEU A 482 -7.36 -16.20 18.71
C LEU A 482 -8.08 -17.55 18.65
N THR A 483 -8.00 -18.31 19.74
CA THR A 483 -8.84 -19.49 19.96
C THR A 483 -10.21 -19.10 20.56
N SER A 484 -11.23 -19.95 20.40
CA SER A 484 -12.57 -19.74 20.97
C SER A 484 -12.56 -19.53 22.49
N SER A 485 -11.72 -20.26 23.23
CA SER A 485 -11.59 -20.09 24.68
C SER A 485 -11.00 -18.74 25.08
N THR A 486 -10.05 -18.21 24.31
CA THR A 486 -9.47 -16.87 24.56
C THR A 486 -10.47 -15.78 24.17
N ALA A 487 -11.16 -15.94 23.04
CA ALA A 487 -12.14 -14.98 22.57
C ALA A 487 -13.25 -14.71 23.61
N LYS A 488 -13.73 -15.76 24.30
CA LYS A 488 -14.70 -15.65 25.40
C LYS A 488 -14.24 -14.81 26.59
N ARG A 489 -12.93 -14.67 26.78
CA ARG A 489 -12.35 -13.91 27.90
C ARG A 489 -12.14 -12.43 27.58
N LEU A 490 -12.51 -11.99 26.37
CA LEU A 490 -12.45 -10.59 25.92
C LEU A 490 -13.69 -9.76 26.31
N GLY A 491 -14.17 -9.90 27.55
CA GLY A 491 -15.42 -9.28 28.00
C GLY A 491 -15.40 -7.74 28.08
N GLN A 492 -14.22 -7.10 28.03
CA GLN A 492 -14.07 -5.64 28.07
C GLN A 492 -13.77 -5.01 26.71
N LEU A 493 -13.64 -5.83 25.66
CA LEU A 493 -13.20 -5.36 24.35
C LEU A 493 -14.24 -4.41 23.75
N ARG A 494 -13.81 -3.20 23.40
CA ARG A 494 -14.64 -2.15 22.80
C ARG A 494 -14.37 -1.95 21.33
N LYS A 495 -13.11 -2.08 20.92
CA LYS A 495 -12.67 -1.86 19.54
C LYS A 495 -11.79 -3.01 19.06
N MET A 496 -12.14 -3.56 17.90
CA MET A 496 -11.33 -4.55 17.19
C MET A 496 -11.12 -4.10 15.75
N LYS A 497 -9.86 -3.97 15.33
CA LYS A 497 -9.48 -3.62 13.96
C LYS A 497 -8.49 -4.63 13.42
N ILE A 498 -8.78 -5.20 12.26
CA ILE A 498 -7.92 -6.17 11.58
C ILE A 498 -7.82 -5.73 10.12
N GLN A 499 -6.61 -5.40 9.70
CA GLN A 499 -6.38 -4.79 8.39
C GLN A 499 -5.18 -5.41 7.69
N TYR A 500 -5.26 -5.56 6.37
CA TYR A 500 -4.15 -6.01 5.53
C TYR A 500 -3.52 -7.36 5.95
N CYS A 501 -4.34 -8.35 6.31
CA CYS A 501 -3.88 -9.68 6.74
C CYS A 501 -4.39 -10.77 5.78
N ASN A 502 -3.49 -11.28 4.93
CA ASN A 502 -3.90 -12.09 3.78
C ASN A 502 -4.17 -13.56 4.10
N SER A 503 -3.52 -14.15 5.10
CA SER A 503 -3.67 -15.58 5.41
C SER A 503 -4.82 -15.93 6.35
N ILE A 504 -5.55 -14.95 6.90
CA ILE A 504 -6.63 -15.23 7.86
C ILE A 504 -7.83 -15.80 7.11
N GLU A 505 -8.19 -17.04 7.41
CA GLU A 505 -9.45 -17.65 6.91
C GLU A 505 -10.60 -17.51 7.90
N GLU A 506 -10.29 -17.60 9.20
CA GLU A 506 -11.21 -17.38 10.30
C GLU A 506 -10.52 -16.52 11.38
N ILE A 507 -11.19 -15.51 11.91
CA ILE A 507 -10.60 -14.64 12.95
C ILE A 507 -10.44 -15.41 14.26
N VAL A 508 -11.45 -16.21 14.62
CA VAL A 508 -11.43 -17.06 15.82
C VAL A 508 -11.42 -18.53 15.39
N SER A 509 -10.39 -19.27 15.80
CA SER A 509 -10.30 -20.71 15.58
C SER A 509 -11.00 -21.47 16.71
N LYS A 510 -11.83 -22.46 16.36
CA LYS A 510 -12.42 -23.38 17.34
C LYS A 510 -11.33 -24.25 17.97
N ASP A 511 -11.28 -24.32 19.30
CA ASP A 511 -10.43 -25.22 20.07
C ASP A 511 -11.25 -26.38 20.69
N LYS A 512 -10.65 -27.17 21.58
CA LYS A 512 -11.26 -28.38 22.18
C LYS A 512 -12.49 -28.13 23.08
N SER A 513 -12.96 -26.89 23.16
CA SER A 513 -14.14 -26.51 23.95
C SER A 513 -15.44 -26.97 23.28
N ASP A 514 -16.34 -27.57 24.07
CA ASP A 514 -17.67 -28.06 23.63
C ASP A 514 -18.72 -26.95 23.43
N GLU A 515 -18.33 -25.68 23.54
CA GLU A 515 -19.26 -24.56 23.52
C GLU A 515 -19.20 -23.78 22.21
N ASP A 516 -20.30 -23.79 21.47
CA ASP A 516 -20.42 -23.20 20.13
C ASP A 516 -20.71 -21.69 20.10
N GLU A 517 -20.89 -21.01 21.23
CA GLU A 517 -21.28 -19.59 21.27
C GLU A 517 -20.21 -18.69 21.88
N ILE A 518 -19.94 -17.53 21.25
CA ILE A 518 -19.01 -16.51 21.76
C ILE A 518 -19.70 -15.15 21.77
N THR A 519 -19.67 -14.46 22.93
CA THR A 519 -20.28 -13.14 23.08
C THR A 519 -19.23 -12.08 23.42
N PHE A 520 -19.24 -10.98 22.69
CA PHE A 520 -18.45 -9.77 22.92
C PHE A 520 -19.36 -8.66 23.48
N PRO A 521 -19.58 -8.60 24.80
CA PRO A 521 -20.67 -7.82 25.38
C PRO A 521 -20.49 -6.30 25.26
N LYS A 522 -19.25 -5.81 25.15
CA LYS A 522 -18.91 -4.38 25.13
C LYS A 522 -18.32 -3.89 23.81
N LEU A 523 -18.26 -4.73 22.79
CA LEU A 523 -17.65 -4.38 21.50
C LEU A 523 -18.56 -3.41 20.77
N THR A 524 -18.10 -2.17 20.58
CA THR A 524 -18.85 -1.11 19.90
C THR A 524 -18.42 -0.92 18.45
N CYS A 525 -17.16 -1.25 18.13
CA CYS A 525 -16.58 -1.05 16.80
C CYS A 525 -15.80 -2.29 16.35
N LEU A 526 -16.21 -2.87 15.22
CA LEU A 526 -15.51 -3.95 14.52
C LEU A 526 -15.18 -3.51 13.08
N ASN A 527 -13.89 -3.48 12.75
CA ASN A 527 -13.39 -3.14 11.43
C ASN A 527 -12.52 -4.26 10.87
N LEU A 528 -12.97 -4.80 9.75
CA LEU A 528 -12.30 -5.82 8.95
C LEU A 528 -12.04 -5.20 7.58
N ASP A 529 -10.78 -5.01 7.21
CA ASP A 529 -10.40 -4.31 5.99
C ASP A 529 -9.28 -5.04 5.25
N TRP A 530 -9.48 -5.32 3.97
CA TRP A 530 -8.50 -5.98 3.10
C TRP A 530 -8.03 -7.32 3.68
N LEU A 531 -8.98 -8.24 3.84
CA LEU A 531 -8.75 -9.61 4.32
C LEU A 531 -9.20 -10.58 3.21
N PRO A 532 -8.40 -10.75 2.15
CA PRO A 532 -8.85 -11.40 0.91
C PRO A 532 -9.26 -12.86 1.09
N ASN A 533 -8.66 -13.61 2.02
CA ASN A 533 -8.99 -15.03 2.26
C ASN A 533 -9.96 -15.24 3.43
N LEU A 534 -10.48 -14.16 4.05
CA LEU A 534 -11.36 -14.29 5.21
C LEU A 534 -12.72 -14.84 4.78
N LYS A 535 -13.06 -16.03 5.26
CA LYS A 535 -14.32 -16.71 4.95
C LYS A 535 -15.41 -16.39 5.96
N ARG A 536 -15.05 -16.22 7.24
CA ARG A 536 -15.98 -15.94 8.36
C ARG A 536 -15.22 -15.43 9.59
N PHE A 537 -15.93 -14.81 10.53
CA PHE A 537 -15.36 -14.41 11.82
C PHE A 537 -15.16 -15.62 12.76
N TYR A 538 -16.19 -16.47 12.87
CA TYR A 538 -16.17 -17.69 13.69
C TYR A 538 -17.12 -18.75 13.12
N ARG A 539 -16.81 -20.02 13.35
CA ARG A 539 -17.60 -21.16 12.84
C ARG A 539 -18.88 -21.45 13.65
N GLY A 540 -18.95 -21.04 14.91
CA GLY A 540 -20.14 -21.18 15.77
C GLY A 540 -21.05 -19.95 15.76
N SER A 541 -21.78 -19.71 16.86
CA SER A 541 -22.66 -18.55 17.08
C SER A 541 -21.90 -17.37 17.69
N LEU A 542 -22.35 -16.14 17.37
CA LEU A 542 -21.72 -14.90 17.83
C LEU A 542 -22.75 -13.94 18.46
N GLY A 543 -22.37 -13.32 19.58
CA GLY A 543 -23.14 -12.26 20.24
C GLY A 543 -22.38 -10.93 20.28
N PHE A 544 -23.01 -9.86 19.82
CA PHE A 544 -22.51 -8.49 19.73
C PHE A 544 -23.54 -7.46 20.24
N PRO A 545 -24.00 -7.57 21.50
CA PRO A 545 -25.13 -6.78 22.00
C PRO A 545 -24.89 -5.25 22.01
N SER A 546 -23.64 -4.79 22.08
CA SER A 546 -23.28 -3.37 22.11
C SER A 546 -22.69 -2.83 20.81
N LEU A 547 -22.73 -3.60 19.72
CA LEU A 547 -22.06 -3.22 18.46
C LEU A 547 -22.82 -2.12 17.75
N GLU A 548 -22.15 -0.99 17.50
CA GLU A 548 -22.71 0.21 16.88
C GLU A 548 -22.14 0.40 15.47
N GLU A 549 -20.88 0.04 15.26
CA GLU A 549 -20.16 0.22 14.00
C GLU A 549 -19.56 -1.10 13.52
N LEU A 550 -19.97 -1.55 12.34
CA LEU A 550 -19.38 -2.68 11.63
C LEU A 550 -18.94 -2.26 10.23
N SER A 551 -17.68 -2.53 9.92
CA SER A 551 -17.13 -2.39 8.57
C SER A 551 -16.43 -3.67 8.13
N VAL A 552 -16.80 -4.17 6.94
CA VAL A 552 -16.23 -5.36 6.30
C VAL A 552 -15.91 -4.98 4.86
N ILE A 553 -14.70 -4.47 4.63
CA ILE A 553 -14.29 -3.84 3.38
C ILE A 553 -13.20 -4.69 2.71
N TYR A 554 -13.32 -4.94 1.40
CA TYR A 554 -12.36 -5.77 0.65
C TYR A 554 -12.14 -7.18 1.26
N CYS A 555 -13.21 -7.80 1.76
CA CYS A 555 -13.23 -9.17 2.29
C CYS A 555 -14.09 -10.06 1.38
N HIS A 556 -13.65 -10.30 0.15
CA HIS A 556 -14.49 -10.84 -0.93
C HIS A 556 -14.97 -12.29 -0.72
N GLU A 557 -14.31 -13.06 0.15
CA GLU A 557 -14.72 -14.43 0.49
C GLU A 557 -15.75 -14.52 1.62
N MET A 558 -16.03 -13.41 2.29
CA MET A 558 -16.86 -13.39 3.48
C MET A 558 -18.33 -13.17 3.13
N ILE A 559 -19.11 -14.25 3.00
CA ILE A 559 -20.57 -14.17 2.75
C ILE A 559 -21.35 -13.83 4.03
N THR A 560 -20.97 -14.43 5.15
CA THR A 560 -21.60 -14.22 6.46
C THR A 560 -20.54 -14.00 7.53
N LEU A 561 -20.93 -13.38 8.64
CA LEU A 561 -20.03 -13.21 9.79
C LEU A 561 -19.79 -14.53 10.52
N CYS A 562 -20.80 -15.36 10.63
CA CYS A 562 -20.71 -16.69 11.24
C CYS A 562 -21.68 -17.66 10.58
N ALA A 563 -21.49 -18.96 10.86
CA ALA A 563 -22.43 -20.00 10.42
C ALA A 563 -23.57 -20.23 11.42
N GLY A 564 -23.33 -19.96 12.72
CA GLY A 564 -24.36 -20.00 13.75
C GLY A 564 -25.22 -18.74 13.78
N SER A 565 -26.01 -18.60 14.85
CA SER A 565 -26.85 -17.42 15.09
C SER A 565 -26.01 -16.20 15.43
N ILE A 566 -26.47 -15.02 14.99
CA ILE A 566 -25.85 -13.74 15.32
C ILE A 566 -26.83 -12.85 16.09
N GLU A 567 -26.40 -12.36 17.26
CA GLU A 567 -27.14 -11.34 18.03
C GLU A 567 -26.41 -10.01 17.91
N ALA A 568 -27.00 -8.99 17.29
CA ALA A 568 -26.39 -7.66 17.11
C ALA A 568 -27.42 -6.54 17.27
N CYS A 569 -28.09 -6.49 18.42
CA CYS A 569 -29.29 -5.68 18.66
C CYS A 569 -29.12 -4.16 18.48
N ASN A 570 -27.91 -3.62 18.73
CA ASN A 570 -27.63 -2.19 18.60
C ASN A 570 -27.10 -1.77 17.23
N LEU A 571 -26.84 -2.73 16.33
CA LEU A 571 -26.29 -2.44 15.01
C LEU A 571 -27.43 -2.05 14.07
N SER A 572 -27.42 -0.80 13.59
CA SER A 572 -28.43 -0.31 12.63
C SER A 572 -27.95 -0.33 11.18
N GLN A 573 -26.63 -0.22 10.97
CA GLN A 573 -26.02 -0.16 9.64
C GLN A 573 -24.71 -0.94 9.57
N VAL A 574 -24.36 -1.40 8.37
CA VAL A 574 -23.08 -2.05 8.06
C VAL A 574 -22.41 -1.38 6.86
N LYS A 575 -21.08 -1.19 6.91
CA LYS A 575 -20.30 -0.65 5.79
C LYS A 575 -19.54 -1.78 5.09
N LEU A 576 -19.93 -2.11 3.86
CA LEU A 576 -19.31 -3.19 3.07
C LEU A 576 -18.36 -2.70 1.97
N ASP A 577 -18.56 -1.47 1.50
CA ASP A 577 -17.70 -0.85 0.48
C ASP A 577 -17.21 0.53 0.97
N PRO A 578 -15.94 0.92 0.70
CA PRO A 578 -15.36 2.14 1.25
C PRO A 578 -15.98 3.41 0.66
N PHE A 579 -16.49 3.35 -0.57
CA PHE A 579 -17.02 4.46 -1.35
C PHE A 579 -18.55 4.57 -1.29
N SER A 580 -19.23 3.47 -0.96
CA SER A 580 -20.68 3.41 -0.80
C SER A 580 -21.14 3.93 0.56
N LYS A 581 -22.43 4.25 0.64
CA LYS A 581 -23.09 4.57 1.91
C LYS A 581 -23.26 3.30 2.74
N ALA A 582 -23.26 3.45 4.06
CA ALA A 582 -23.58 2.34 4.96
C ALA A 582 -25.00 1.81 4.68
N ILE A 583 -25.13 0.50 4.74
CA ILE A 583 -26.31 -0.27 4.35
C ILE A 583 -27.13 -0.49 5.61
N GLN A 584 -28.42 -0.15 5.57
CA GLN A 584 -29.34 -0.35 6.70
C GLN A 584 -29.65 -1.84 6.87
N LEU A 585 -29.68 -2.30 8.11
CA LEU A 585 -30.07 -3.67 8.46
C LEU A 585 -31.61 -3.77 8.45
N GLU A 586 -32.17 -4.47 7.46
CA GLU A 586 -33.62 -4.73 7.36
C GLU A 586 -34.05 -5.96 8.18
N THR A 587 -33.14 -6.93 8.32
CA THR A 587 -33.33 -8.22 9.01
C THR A 587 -32.14 -8.47 9.94
N ASP A 588 -31.57 -9.67 9.95
CA ASP A 588 -30.28 -9.93 10.59
C ASP A 588 -29.08 -9.55 9.71
N LEU A 589 -27.92 -9.44 10.35
CA LEU A 589 -26.66 -9.06 9.73
C LEU A 589 -26.16 -10.06 8.68
N ASN A 590 -26.28 -11.36 8.93
CA ASN A 590 -25.83 -12.38 7.98
C ASN A 590 -26.72 -12.35 6.71
N SER A 591 -28.03 -12.17 6.86
CA SER A 591 -28.94 -12.00 5.73
C SER A 591 -28.64 -10.73 4.91
N THR A 592 -28.31 -9.62 5.58
CA THR A 592 -27.95 -8.37 4.90
C THR A 592 -26.64 -8.50 4.13
N MET A 593 -25.58 -9.04 4.75
CA MET A 593 -24.30 -9.30 4.07
C MET A 593 -24.47 -10.24 2.87
N ARG A 594 -25.26 -11.31 3.03
CA ARG A 594 -25.56 -12.25 1.95
C ARG A 594 -26.30 -11.59 0.79
N LYS A 595 -27.32 -10.76 1.08
CA LYS A 595 -28.08 -10.03 0.06
C LYS A 595 -27.16 -9.14 -0.78
N GLU A 596 -26.23 -8.44 -0.15
CA GLU A 596 -25.28 -7.55 -0.81
C GLU A 596 -24.23 -8.33 -1.62
N TYR A 597 -23.69 -9.43 -1.08
CA TYR A 597 -22.79 -10.32 -1.82
C TYR A 597 -23.45 -10.87 -3.10
N LEU A 598 -24.71 -11.29 -3.00
CA LEU A 598 -25.47 -11.77 -4.16
C LEU A 598 -25.80 -10.64 -5.15
N ARG A 599 -26.03 -9.41 -4.67
CA ARG A 599 -26.20 -8.23 -5.53
C ARG A 599 -24.93 -7.96 -6.33
N GLU A 600 -23.77 -7.96 -5.69
CA GLU A 600 -22.48 -7.80 -6.38
C GLU A 600 -22.25 -8.88 -7.45
N ILE A 601 -22.60 -10.13 -7.16
CA ILE A 601 -22.53 -11.22 -8.14
C ILE A 601 -23.51 -11.00 -9.29
N SER A 602 -24.71 -10.52 -9.03
CA SER A 602 -25.74 -10.32 -10.06
C SER A 602 -25.37 -9.29 -11.11
N GLU A 603 -24.47 -8.35 -10.77
CA GLU A 603 -23.92 -7.35 -11.68
C GLU A 603 -22.76 -7.88 -12.53
N LEU A 604 -22.26 -9.10 -12.25
CA LEU A 604 -21.14 -9.68 -12.99
C LEU A 604 -21.59 -10.33 -14.29
N ARG A 605 -21.01 -9.85 -15.38
CA ARG A 605 -21.17 -10.46 -16.72
C ARG A 605 -20.37 -11.76 -16.87
N ASN A 606 -19.22 -11.83 -16.21
CA ASN A 606 -18.28 -12.95 -16.27
C ASN A 606 -18.08 -13.49 -14.86
N LEU A 607 -18.33 -14.78 -14.66
CA LEU A 607 -18.14 -15.45 -13.38
C LEU A 607 -17.09 -16.55 -13.52
N ASP A 608 -16.11 -16.51 -12.62
CA ASP A 608 -15.08 -17.54 -12.47
C ASP A 608 -15.24 -18.19 -11.09
N LEU A 609 -15.53 -19.49 -11.08
CA LEU A 609 -15.75 -20.27 -9.85
C LEU A 609 -14.46 -20.53 -9.07
N GLU A 610 -13.28 -20.53 -9.70
CA GLU A 610 -11.99 -20.73 -9.02
C GLU A 610 -11.76 -19.62 -7.98
N SER A 611 -12.14 -18.40 -8.35
CA SER A 611 -11.85 -17.19 -7.58
C SER A 611 -12.69 -16.97 -6.32
N ARG A 612 -13.72 -17.81 -6.05
CA ARG A 612 -14.75 -17.51 -5.03
C ARG A 612 -15.31 -18.77 -4.33
N PRO A 613 -14.64 -19.32 -3.30
CA PRO A 613 -15.17 -20.41 -2.47
C PRO A 613 -16.58 -20.18 -1.93
N GLY A 614 -17.01 -18.92 -1.72
CA GLY A 614 -18.38 -18.61 -1.34
C GLY A 614 -19.47 -19.11 -2.32
N LEU A 615 -19.17 -19.25 -3.61
CA LEU A 615 -20.12 -19.73 -4.63
C LEU A 615 -20.40 -21.24 -4.51
N GLN A 616 -19.56 -21.99 -3.79
CA GLN A 616 -19.75 -23.43 -3.59
C GLN A 616 -21.07 -23.72 -2.88
N GLU A 617 -21.41 -22.92 -1.86
CA GLU A 617 -22.65 -23.09 -1.09
C GLU A 617 -23.92 -22.86 -1.95
N ILE A 618 -23.82 -22.02 -2.99
CA ILE A 618 -24.91 -21.76 -3.95
C ILE A 618 -25.15 -23.01 -4.82
N TRP A 619 -24.07 -23.63 -5.31
CA TRP A 619 -24.12 -24.82 -6.16
C TRP A 619 -24.62 -26.07 -5.41
N TYR A 620 -24.26 -26.24 -4.13
CA TYR A 620 -24.82 -27.31 -3.28
C TYR A 620 -26.30 -27.13 -2.91
N GLY A 621 -26.84 -25.92 -3.13
CA GLY A 621 -28.22 -25.60 -2.83
C GLY A 621 -28.57 -25.45 -1.36
N SER A 622 -27.54 -25.25 -0.52
CA SER A 622 -27.69 -24.89 0.88
C SER A 622 -28.11 -23.43 1.08
N LEU A 623 -28.02 -22.60 0.03
CA LEU A 623 -28.44 -21.20 0.01
C LEU A 623 -29.72 -20.99 -0.82
N HIS A 624 -30.66 -20.22 -0.28
CA HIS A 624 -31.79 -19.69 -1.04
C HIS A 624 -31.28 -18.60 -2.00
N ILE A 625 -31.47 -18.81 -3.29
CA ILE A 625 -30.98 -17.91 -4.35
C ILE A 625 -32.14 -16.98 -4.74
N PRO A 626 -31.98 -15.65 -4.74
CA PRO A 626 -32.96 -14.75 -5.32
C PRO A 626 -33.13 -15.01 -6.82
N ASP A 627 -34.36 -14.89 -7.34
CA ASP A 627 -34.74 -15.24 -8.72
C ASP A 627 -33.93 -14.53 -9.83
N LEU A 628 -33.14 -13.49 -9.48
CA LEU A 628 -32.40 -12.64 -10.42
C LEU A 628 -30.86 -12.75 -10.28
N CYS A 629 -30.35 -13.67 -9.46
CA CYS A 629 -28.94 -13.71 -9.04
C CYS A 629 -27.91 -13.81 -10.19
N PHE A 630 -28.28 -14.34 -11.35
CA PHE A 630 -27.39 -14.44 -12.53
C PHE A 630 -28.00 -13.84 -13.79
N SER A 631 -28.90 -12.85 -13.63
CA SER A 631 -29.66 -12.24 -14.72
C SER A 631 -28.80 -11.53 -15.78
N GLU A 632 -27.62 -11.00 -15.43
CA GLU A 632 -26.69 -10.35 -16.36
C GLU A 632 -25.52 -11.25 -16.81
N MET A 633 -25.43 -12.46 -16.28
CA MET A 633 -24.29 -13.34 -16.52
C MET A 633 -24.32 -13.89 -17.96
N ALA A 634 -23.30 -13.54 -18.75
CA ALA A 634 -23.16 -13.96 -20.13
C ALA A 634 -22.11 -15.07 -20.31
N THR A 635 -21.13 -15.16 -19.40
CA THR A 635 -20.04 -16.13 -19.48
C THR A 635 -19.78 -16.76 -18.12
N LEU A 636 -19.78 -18.10 -18.09
CA LEU A 636 -19.40 -18.90 -16.93
C LEU A 636 -18.15 -19.72 -17.26
N ILE A 637 -17.08 -19.47 -16.50
CA ILE A 637 -15.82 -20.21 -16.58
C ILE A 637 -15.67 -21.04 -15.30
N VAL A 638 -15.42 -22.33 -15.48
CA VAL A 638 -15.23 -23.31 -14.41
C VAL A 638 -13.89 -23.99 -14.64
N ASP A 639 -12.84 -23.57 -13.93
CA ASP A 639 -11.50 -24.16 -14.00
C ASP A 639 -11.11 -24.75 -12.64
N ASP A 640 -10.47 -25.92 -12.65
CA ASP A 640 -9.97 -26.66 -11.47
C ASP A 640 -10.93 -26.73 -10.26
N CYS A 641 -12.24 -26.84 -10.51
CA CYS A 641 -13.27 -26.84 -9.47
C CYS A 641 -13.51 -28.24 -8.89
N GLN A 642 -12.84 -28.56 -7.78
CA GLN A 642 -12.88 -29.90 -7.16
C GLN A 642 -14.17 -30.24 -6.41
N PHE A 643 -14.96 -29.22 -6.02
CA PHE A 643 -16.18 -29.42 -5.23
C PHE A 643 -17.37 -29.93 -6.06
N LEU A 644 -17.31 -29.81 -7.40
CA LEU A 644 -18.34 -30.27 -8.34
C LEU A 644 -18.16 -31.76 -8.65
N SER A 645 -19.01 -32.62 -8.07
CA SER A 645 -18.90 -34.08 -8.22
C SER A 645 -19.91 -34.74 -9.15
N ASP A 646 -21.09 -34.14 -9.35
CA ASP A 646 -22.17 -34.76 -10.13
C ASP A 646 -22.47 -33.98 -11.42
N ALA A 647 -22.85 -32.71 -11.29
CA ALA A 647 -23.15 -31.84 -12.42
C ALA A 647 -22.58 -30.42 -12.26
N VAL A 648 -22.14 -29.80 -13.36
CA VAL A 648 -21.68 -28.39 -13.37
C VAL A 648 -22.87 -27.43 -13.27
N LEU A 649 -23.95 -27.72 -13.99
CA LEU A 649 -25.20 -26.96 -13.95
C LEU A 649 -26.34 -27.87 -13.46
N PRO A 650 -26.58 -27.89 -12.13
CA PRO A 650 -27.77 -28.48 -11.53
C PRO A 650 -29.06 -27.92 -12.13
N PHE A 651 -30.12 -28.73 -12.23
CA PHE A 651 -31.39 -28.34 -12.85
C PHE A 651 -31.97 -27.03 -12.27
N ARG A 652 -31.88 -26.88 -10.94
CA ARG A 652 -32.28 -25.69 -10.17
C ARG A 652 -31.63 -24.37 -10.59
N LEU A 653 -30.44 -24.42 -11.19
CA LEU A 653 -29.72 -23.22 -11.63
C LEU A 653 -30.07 -22.83 -13.07
N LEU A 654 -30.53 -23.76 -13.90
CA LEU A 654 -30.80 -23.51 -15.32
C LEU A 654 -31.79 -22.34 -15.55
N PRO A 655 -32.91 -22.20 -14.79
CA PRO A 655 -33.84 -21.07 -14.96
C PRO A 655 -33.23 -19.72 -14.58
N LEU A 656 -32.19 -19.71 -13.74
CA LEU A 656 -31.57 -18.49 -13.23
C LEU A 656 -30.55 -17.89 -14.21
N LEU A 657 -30.37 -18.49 -15.39
CA LEU A 657 -29.32 -18.18 -16.36
C LEU A 657 -29.88 -17.64 -17.71
N PRO A 658 -30.72 -16.59 -17.71
CA PRO A 658 -31.46 -16.17 -18.91
C PRO A 658 -30.61 -15.52 -20.00
N LYS A 659 -29.35 -15.15 -19.72
CA LYS A 659 -28.42 -14.50 -20.65
C LYS A 659 -27.13 -15.27 -20.89
N LEU A 660 -27.01 -16.50 -20.40
CA LEU A 660 -25.77 -17.28 -20.51
C LEU A 660 -25.45 -17.63 -21.97
N GLU A 661 -24.41 -17.03 -22.53
CA GLU A 661 -23.99 -17.23 -23.93
C GLU A 661 -22.79 -18.17 -24.06
N THR A 662 -21.91 -18.23 -23.06
CA THR A 662 -20.69 -19.04 -23.10
C THR A 662 -20.52 -19.84 -21.82
N LEU A 663 -20.31 -21.14 -21.96
CA LEU A 663 -19.96 -22.05 -20.87
C LEU A 663 -18.62 -22.71 -21.18
N GLU A 664 -17.67 -22.55 -20.27
CA GLU A 664 -16.34 -23.12 -20.38
C GLU A 664 -16.00 -23.91 -19.12
N VAL A 665 -15.67 -25.19 -19.27
CA VAL A 665 -15.33 -26.09 -18.17
C VAL A 665 -13.99 -26.75 -18.45
N ARG A 666 -13.02 -26.54 -17.57
CA ARG A 666 -11.61 -26.93 -17.73
C ARG A 666 -11.10 -27.64 -16.49
N ASN A 667 -10.30 -28.68 -16.66
CA ASN A 667 -9.55 -29.34 -15.57
C ASN A 667 -10.39 -29.87 -14.37
N CYS A 668 -11.71 -29.99 -14.50
CA CYS A 668 -12.59 -30.50 -13.44
C CYS A 668 -12.74 -32.02 -13.52
N ASP A 669 -11.80 -32.75 -12.90
CA ASP A 669 -11.76 -34.20 -13.00
C ASP A 669 -12.88 -34.93 -12.23
N TYR A 670 -13.55 -34.30 -11.26
CA TYR A 670 -14.61 -34.95 -10.45
C TYR A 670 -15.99 -34.93 -11.11
N VAL A 671 -16.18 -34.08 -12.12
CA VAL A 671 -17.47 -33.85 -12.78
C VAL A 671 -17.88 -35.06 -13.62
N LYS A 672 -19.08 -35.60 -13.38
CA LYS A 672 -19.65 -36.70 -14.17
C LYS A 672 -20.46 -36.21 -15.37
N THR A 673 -21.14 -35.07 -15.24
CA THR A 673 -22.03 -34.49 -16.25
C THR A 673 -21.96 -32.96 -16.26
N ILE A 674 -22.30 -32.30 -17.37
CA ILE A 674 -22.32 -30.84 -17.46
C ILE A 674 -23.71 -30.31 -17.08
N PHE A 675 -24.75 -30.84 -17.72
CA PHE A 675 -26.12 -30.45 -17.49
C PHE A 675 -26.86 -31.55 -16.72
N ASP A 676 -27.42 -31.17 -15.57
CA ASP A 676 -28.36 -32.00 -14.83
C ASP A 676 -29.79 -31.67 -15.27
N VAL A 677 -30.48 -32.66 -15.81
CA VAL A 677 -31.87 -32.56 -16.24
C VAL A 677 -32.70 -33.54 -15.41
N GLU A 678 -33.68 -33.01 -14.67
CA GLU A 678 -34.58 -33.82 -13.85
C GLU A 678 -35.92 -34.03 -14.58
N CYS A 679 -36.13 -35.22 -15.15
CA CYS A 679 -37.32 -35.55 -15.94
C CYS A 679 -38.54 -35.93 -15.08
N THR A 680 -38.99 -35.07 -14.15
CA THR A 680 -40.09 -35.45 -13.21
C THR A 680 -41.39 -34.66 -13.34
N THR A 681 -41.48 -33.52 -14.06
CA THR A 681 -42.78 -32.91 -14.40
C THR A 681 -42.73 -32.16 -15.74
N LYS A 682 -43.77 -32.36 -16.57
CA LYS A 682 -43.85 -31.89 -17.97
C LYS A 682 -44.04 -30.37 -18.14
N ASP A 683 -43.96 -29.57 -17.07
CA ASP A 683 -44.48 -28.19 -17.07
C ASP A 683 -43.39 -27.08 -17.06
N THR A 684 -42.11 -27.42 -16.98
CA THR A 684 -41.02 -26.41 -16.94
C THR A 684 -40.16 -26.48 -18.21
N LEU A 685 -40.50 -25.67 -19.22
CA LEU A 685 -39.66 -25.49 -20.42
C LEU A 685 -38.57 -24.47 -20.16
N ILE A 686 -37.30 -24.88 -20.24
CA ILE A 686 -36.13 -24.02 -20.02
C ILE A 686 -35.43 -23.83 -21.36
N THR A 687 -35.23 -22.57 -21.76
CA THR A 687 -34.44 -22.22 -22.94
C THR A 687 -33.16 -21.52 -22.48
N LEU A 688 -32.00 -22.12 -22.79
CA LEU A 688 -30.70 -21.50 -22.56
C LEU A 688 -30.21 -20.82 -23.85
N PRO A 689 -29.83 -19.53 -23.82
CA PRO A 689 -29.31 -18.82 -24.99
C PRO A 689 -27.81 -19.12 -25.25
N LEU A 690 -27.36 -20.33 -24.89
CA LEU A 690 -25.96 -20.74 -24.97
C LEU A 690 -25.52 -20.79 -26.43
N LYS A 691 -24.46 -20.05 -26.77
CA LYS A 691 -23.86 -19.96 -28.11
C LYS A 691 -22.57 -20.78 -28.21
N LYS A 692 -21.81 -20.89 -27.12
CA LYS A 692 -20.52 -21.60 -27.10
C LYS A 692 -20.41 -22.52 -25.88
N LEU A 693 -20.04 -23.77 -26.12
CA LEU A 693 -19.72 -24.77 -25.11
C LEU A 693 -18.28 -25.27 -25.32
N THR A 694 -17.44 -25.12 -24.30
CA THR A 694 -16.05 -25.60 -24.33
C THR A 694 -15.78 -26.49 -23.13
N LEU A 695 -15.38 -27.73 -23.39
CA LEU A 695 -15.06 -28.75 -22.38
C LEU A 695 -13.61 -29.21 -22.60
N TYR A 696 -12.75 -29.01 -21.62
CA TYR A 696 -11.33 -29.33 -21.74
C TYR A 696 -10.82 -30.11 -20.53
N ASN A 697 -10.17 -31.24 -20.78
CA ASN A 697 -9.48 -32.04 -19.76
C ASN A 697 -10.39 -32.40 -18.57
N LEU A 698 -11.52 -33.07 -18.86
CA LEU A 698 -12.48 -33.54 -17.85
C LEU A 698 -12.43 -35.07 -17.78
N SER A 699 -11.59 -35.63 -16.90
CA SER A 699 -11.23 -37.05 -16.99
C SER A 699 -12.38 -38.01 -16.68
N ASN A 700 -13.23 -37.73 -15.69
CA ASN A 700 -14.35 -38.59 -15.28
C ASN A 700 -15.71 -38.20 -15.89
N LEU A 701 -15.73 -37.25 -16.83
CA LEU A 701 -16.96 -36.84 -17.51
C LEU A 701 -17.48 -38.01 -18.34
N LYS A 702 -18.66 -38.54 -18.01
CA LYS A 702 -19.25 -39.70 -18.69
C LYS A 702 -20.12 -39.31 -19.87
N ASN A 703 -20.95 -38.28 -19.68
CA ASN A 703 -21.87 -37.71 -20.67
C ASN A 703 -22.00 -36.22 -20.42
N VAL A 704 -22.24 -35.42 -21.47
CA VAL A 704 -22.46 -33.97 -21.29
C VAL A 704 -23.80 -33.70 -20.60
N TRP A 705 -24.84 -34.51 -20.87
CA TRP A 705 -26.12 -34.50 -20.17
C TRP A 705 -26.27 -35.76 -19.30
N ASN A 706 -26.88 -35.64 -18.13
CA ASN A 706 -27.16 -36.79 -17.26
C ASN A 706 -28.20 -37.76 -17.88
N LYS A 707 -29.16 -37.25 -18.65
CA LYS A 707 -30.25 -37.93 -19.36
C LYS A 707 -30.64 -37.11 -20.60
N ASP A 708 -31.31 -37.72 -21.57
CA ASP A 708 -31.94 -36.98 -22.66
C ASP A 708 -33.01 -36.00 -22.10
N PRO A 709 -32.96 -34.69 -22.44
CA PRO A 709 -33.88 -33.70 -21.91
C PRO A 709 -35.29 -33.75 -22.50
N HIS A 710 -35.56 -34.50 -23.58
CA HIS A 710 -36.90 -34.60 -24.21
C HIS A 710 -37.56 -33.24 -24.49
N GLY A 711 -36.76 -32.23 -24.84
CA GLY A 711 -37.22 -30.87 -25.09
C GLY A 711 -37.50 -30.00 -23.84
N ILE A 712 -37.29 -30.51 -22.63
CA ILE A 712 -37.32 -29.74 -21.37
C ILE A 712 -36.25 -28.64 -21.39
N LEU A 713 -35.07 -28.96 -21.91
CA LEU A 713 -33.94 -28.05 -22.03
C LEU A 713 -33.62 -27.78 -23.50
N ARG A 714 -33.97 -26.58 -23.98
CA ARG A 714 -33.71 -26.14 -25.36
C ARG A 714 -32.43 -25.31 -25.45
N ILE A 715 -31.54 -25.66 -26.37
CA ILE A 715 -30.23 -25.01 -26.58
C ILE A 715 -29.99 -24.71 -28.07
N HIS A 716 -31.03 -24.23 -28.77
CA HIS A 716 -31.00 -23.97 -30.22
C HIS A 716 -30.12 -22.81 -30.66
N HIS A 717 -29.58 -22.02 -29.73
CA HIS A 717 -28.65 -20.93 -30.02
C HIS A 717 -27.19 -21.40 -30.12
N LEU A 718 -26.91 -22.68 -29.86
CA LEU A 718 -25.56 -23.22 -29.78
C LEU A 718 -24.91 -23.24 -31.17
N ARG A 719 -23.79 -22.55 -31.31
CA ARG A 719 -23.03 -22.39 -32.55
C ARG A 719 -21.70 -23.12 -32.51
N GLN A 720 -21.07 -23.22 -31.34
CA GLN A 720 -19.73 -23.78 -31.20
C GLN A 720 -19.69 -24.78 -30.07
N VAL A 721 -19.21 -25.98 -30.37
CA VAL A 721 -18.98 -27.02 -29.36
C VAL A 721 -17.57 -27.58 -29.52
N HIS A 722 -16.74 -27.36 -28.51
CA HIS A 722 -15.37 -27.84 -28.45
C HIS A 722 -15.21 -28.77 -27.26
N VAL A 723 -14.86 -30.04 -27.51
CA VAL A 723 -14.67 -31.07 -26.49
C VAL A 723 -13.28 -31.67 -26.67
N THR A 724 -12.41 -31.54 -25.68
CA THR A 724 -11.01 -31.95 -25.81
C THR A 724 -10.51 -32.63 -24.55
N LYS A 725 -9.81 -33.77 -24.69
CA LYS A 725 -9.20 -34.52 -23.59
C LYS A 725 -10.20 -35.02 -22.52
N CYS A 726 -11.44 -35.31 -22.87
CA CYS A 726 -12.43 -35.91 -21.96
C CYS A 726 -12.38 -37.44 -22.06
N LYS A 727 -11.63 -38.10 -21.16
CA LYS A 727 -11.21 -39.50 -21.33
C LYS A 727 -12.35 -40.52 -21.20
N ASP A 728 -13.25 -40.32 -20.24
CA ASP A 728 -14.38 -41.22 -19.96
C ASP A 728 -15.67 -40.88 -20.71
N LEU A 729 -15.64 -39.85 -21.55
CA LEU A 729 -16.84 -39.38 -22.26
C LEU A 729 -17.29 -40.44 -23.25
N THR A 730 -18.55 -40.89 -23.17
CA THR A 730 -19.10 -41.95 -24.03
C THR A 730 -19.98 -41.42 -25.17
N SER A 731 -20.65 -40.29 -24.95
CA SER A 731 -21.46 -39.57 -25.94
C SER A 731 -21.38 -38.05 -25.74
N VAL A 732 -21.49 -37.27 -26.82
CA VAL A 732 -21.52 -35.81 -26.74
C VAL A 732 -22.96 -35.31 -26.56
N PHE A 733 -23.87 -35.66 -27.47
CA PHE A 733 -25.25 -35.17 -27.48
C PHE A 733 -26.27 -36.31 -27.34
N PRO A 734 -27.35 -36.12 -26.54
CA PRO A 734 -28.58 -36.88 -26.68
C PRO A 734 -29.29 -36.61 -28.02
N THR A 735 -30.19 -37.50 -28.43
CA THR A 735 -30.91 -37.36 -29.71
C THR A 735 -31.77 -36.09 -29.73
N SER A 736 -32.52 -35.78 -28.67
CA SER A 736 -33.39 -34.60 -28.66
C SER A 736 -32.60 -33.29 -28.75
N VAL A 737 -31.43 -33.21 -28.10
CA VAL A 737 -30.55 -32.05 -28.18
C VAL A 737 -30.02 -31.90 -29.60
N ALA A 738 -29.56 -32.99 -30.23
CA ALA A 738 -29.05 -32.94 -31.60
C ALA A 738 -30.09 -32.42 -32.60
N LYS A 739 -31.38 -32.73 -32.42
CA LYS A 739 -32.48 -32.18 -33.23
C LYS A 739 -32.61 -30.65 -33.12
N ASP A 740 -32.28 -30.08 -31.97
CA ASP A 740 -32.35 -28.64 -31.71
C ASP A 740 -31.11 -27.86 -32.23
N LEU A 741 -30.05 -28.54 -32.69
CA LEU A 741 -28.74 -27.94 -33.05
C LEU A 741 -28.61 -27.51 -34.52
N TRP A 742 -29.68 -27.01 -35.14
CA TRP A 742 -29.66 -26.55 -36.53
C TRP A 742 -28.71 -25.35 -36.79
N ASN A 743 -28.43 -24.54 -35.75
CA ASN A 743 -27.52 -23.37 -35.81
C ASN A 743 -26.04 -23.69 -35.53
N LEU A 744 -25.68 -24.96 -35.31
CA LEU A 744 -24.32 -25.33 -34.99
C LEU A 744 -23.39 -25.04 -36.18
N ASP A 745 -22.41 -24.15 -36.01
CA ASP A 745 -21.45 -23.75 -37.04
C ASP A 745 -20.18 -24.63 -37.02
N ASP A 746 -19.72 -24.99 -35.81
CA ASP A 746 -18.43 -25.63 -35.55
C ASP A 746 -18.53 -26.69 -34.45
N LEU A 747 -18.09 -27.90 -34.77
CA LEU A 747 -18.01 -29.03 -33.83
C LEU A 747 -16.61 -29.64 -33.87
N VAL A 748 -15.88 -29.48 -32.76
CA VAL A 748 -14.53 -30.01 -32.58
C VAL A 748 -14.51 -30.99 -31.42
N VAL A 749 -14.09 -32.23 -31.68
CA VAL A 749 -13.92 -33.27 -30.68
C VAL A 749 -12.55 -33.92 -30.82
N GLU A 750 -11.70 -33.76 -29.80
CA GLU A 750 -10.30 -34.20 -29.84
C GLU A 750 -9.87 -34.98 -28.58
N ASP A 751 -9.16 -36.10 -28.76
CA ASP A 751 -8.51 -36.86 -27.67
C ASP A 751 -9.48 -37.36 -26.57
N CYS A 752 -10.71 -37.74 -26.96
CA CYS A 752 -11.70 -38.37 -26.09
C CYS A 752 -11.67 -39.90 -26.30
N LYS A 753 -10.93 -40.61 -25.44
CA LYS A 753 -10.53 -42.01 -25.69
C LYS A 753 -11.68 -43.01 -25.67
N ARG A 754 -12.65 -42.86 -24.75
CA ARG A 754 -13.80 -43.77 -24.59
C ARG A 754 -15.06 -43.29 -25.31
N LEU A 755 -14.94 -42.30 -26.19
CA LEU A 755 -16.07 -41.77 -26.95
C LEU A 755 -16.50 -42.79 -27.99
N ILE A 756 -17.72 -43.31 -27.85
CA ILE A 756 -18.25 -44.37 -28.73
C ILE A 756 -19.07 -43.77 -29.86
N VAL A 757 -19.85 -42.73 -29.57
CA VAL A 757 -20.74 -42.04 -30.51
C VAL A 757 -20.73 -40.53 -30.26
N ILE A 758 -20.99 -39.71 -31.28
CA ILE A 758 -21.20 -38.27 -31.08
C ILE A 758 -22.62 -38.01 -30.58
N VAL A 759 -23.60 -38.59 -31.27
CA VAL A 759 -25.02 -38.50 -30.90
C VAL A 759 -25.50 -39.86 -30.40
N ALA A 760 -25.94 -39.93 -29.15
CA ALA A 760 -26.53 -41.12 -28.53
C ALA A 760 -27.92 -41.39 -29.10
N ASN A 761 -28.26 -42.67 -29.32
CA ASN A 761 -29.59 -43.08 -29.77
C ASN A 761 -30.42 -43.58 -28.58
N GLU A 762 -31.49 -42.86 -28.23
CA GLU A 762 -32.28 -43.18 -27.05
C GLU A 762 -33.76 -43.52 -27.34
N TYR A 763 -34.32 -43.20 -28.53
CA TYR A 763 -35.76 -43.43 -28.86
C TYR A 763 -36.07 -43.57 -30.37
N ASP A 764 -37.16 -44.30 -30.68
CA ASP A 764 -37.68 -44.61 -32.03
C ASP A 764 -38.89 -43.72 -32.43
N GLU A 765 -38.69 -42.41 -32.64
CA GLU A 765 -39.69 -41.56 -33.30
C GLU A 765 -39.14 -40.98 -34.61
N ASP A 766 -39.81 -41.29 -35.73
CA ASP A 766 -39.44 -41.03 -37.12
C ASP A 766 -39.22 -39.54 -37.45
N GLU A 767 -38.02 -39.01 -37.20
CA GLU A 767 -37.64 -37.66 -37.66
C GLU A 767 -36.18 -37.58 -38.12
N GLU A 768 -35.92 -36.81 -39.18
CA GLU A 768 -34.59 -36.49 -39.71
C GLU A 768 -33.85 -35.49 -38.81
N ILE A 769 -32.54 -35.68 -38.59
CA ILE A 769 -31.70 -34.73 -37.84
C ILE A 769 -30.95 -33.86 -38.84
N ILE A 770 -31.15 -32.54 -38.77
CA ILE A 770 -30.60 -31.58 -39.74
C ILE A 770 -29.63 -30.63 -39.06
N PHE A 771 -28.35 -30.70 -39.47
CA PHE A 771 -27.32 -29.72 -39.11
C PHE A 771 -27.20 -28.67 -40.23
N GLU A 772 -28.15 -27.74 -40.26
CA GLU A 772 -28.32 -26.78 -41.35
C GLU A 772 -27.06 -25.92 -41.57
N TRP A 773 -26.41 -25.45 -40.50
CA TRP A 773 -25.31 -24.47 -40.59
C TRP A 773 -23.90 -25.02 -40.30
N LEU A 774 -23.76 -26.33 -40.07
CA LEU A 774 -22.47 -26.92 -39.72
C LEU A 774 -21.53 -26.84 -40.92
N LYS A 775 -20.47 -26.04 -40.81
CA LYS A 775 -19.51 -25.79 -41.91
C LYS A 775 -18.28 -26.67 -41.79
N VAL A 776 -17.81 -26.86 -40.56
CA VAL A 776 -16.58 -27.58 -40.24
C VAL A 776 -16.89 -28.59 -39.13
N LEU A 777 -16.47 -29.83 -39.36
CA LEU A 777 -16.53 -30.91 -38.39
C LEU A 777 -15.12 -31.46 -38.17
N GLU A 778 -14.62 -31.43 -36.94
CA GLU A 778 -13.31 -31.98 -36.60
C GLU A 778 -13.42 -33.08 -35.55
N LEU A 779 -13.00 -34.29 -35.93
CA LEU A 779 -12.93 -35.48 -35.10
C LEU A 779 -11.49 -35.99 -35.11
N LYS A 780 -10.79 -35.83 -33.99
CA LYS A 780 -9.34 -36.08 -33.91
C LYS A 780 -8.98 -37.01 -32.74
N ARG A 781 -8.18 -38.04 -33.01
CA ARG A 781 -7.63 -38.98 -32.01
C ARG A 781 -8.72 -39.67 -31.16
N LEU A 782 -9.80 -40.11 -31.79
CA LEU A 782 -10.95 -40.76 -31.12
C LEU A 782 -10.92 -42.27 -31.33
N GLN A 783 -10.27 -42.99 -30.41
CA GLN A 783 -9.89 -44.40 -30.63
C GLN A 783 -11.06 -45.38 -30.57
N GLU A 784 -12.09 -45.13 -29.78
CA GLU A 784 -13.27 -46.02 -29.64
C GLU A 784 -14.50 -45.55 -30.44
N LEU A 785 -14.40 -44.42 -31.16
CA LEU A 785 -15.52 -43.85 -31.91
C LEU A 785 -15.94 -44.83 -33.01
N ARG A 786 -17.19 -45.30 -32.96
CA ARG A 786 -17.73 -46.28 -33.92
C ARG A 786 -18.46 -45.61 -35.07
N CYS A 787 -19.24 -44.58 -34.76
CA CYS A 787 -19.97 -43.76 -35.72
C CYS A 787 -20.33 -42.38 -35.14
N PHE A 788 -20.76 -41.45 -36.01
CA PHE A 788 -21.27 -40.15 -35.57
C PHE A 788 -22.63 -40.31 -34.89
N TYR A 789 -23.53 -41.08 -35.50
CA TYR A 789 -24.86 -41.40 -34.95
C TYR A 789 -25.15 -42.89 -35.08
N ALA A 790 -25.62 -43.51 -33.99
CA ALA A 790 -25.93 -44.93 -33.93
C ALA A 790 -27.39 -45.28 -34.22
N GLY A 791 -28.27 -44.28 -34.37
CA GLY A 791 -29.67 -44.53 -34.72
C GLY A 791 -29.88 -44.67 -36.23
N ASN A 792 -31.15 -44.94 -36.58
CA ASN A 792 -31.55 -45.23 -37.95
C ASN A 792 -32.06 -43.99 -38.71
N PHE A 793 -32.16 -42.83 -38.05
CA PHE A 793 -32.59 -41.60 -38.71
C PHE A 793 -31.57 -41.11 -39.74
N THR A 794 -32.10 -40.37 -40.71
CA THR A 794 -31.28 -39.68 -41.69
C THR A 794 -30.61 -38.48 -41.03
N LEU A 795 -29.29 -38.35 -41.20
CA LEU A 795 -28.55 -37.13 -40.88
C LEU A 795 -28.40 -36.28 -42.14
N SER A 796 -28.75 -35.01 -42.08
CA SER A 796 -28.56 -34.06 -43.18
C SER A 796 -27.57 -32.96 -42.80
N PHE A 797 -26.63 -32.66 -43.71
CA PHE A 797 -25.65 -31.59 -43.55
C PHE A 797 -25.61 -30.66 -44.78
N PRO A 798 -26.60 -29.77 -44.96
CA PRO A 798 -26.72 -28.92 -46.16
C PRO A 798 -25.57 -27.94 -46.38
N SER A 799 -24.90 -27.48 -45.32
CA SER A 799 -23.84 -26.45 -45.35
C SER A 799 -22.41 -26.96 -45.14
N LEU A 800 -22.20 -28.28 -45.07
CA LEU A 800 -20.94 -28.88 -44.62
C LEU A 800 -19.83 -28.83 -45.68
N LYS A 801 -18.82 -28.01 -45.41
CA LYS A 801 -17.71 -27.74 -46.34
C LYS A 801 -16.50 -28.62 -46.08
N GLU A 802 -16.18 -28.85 -44.81
CA GLU A 802 -14.93 -29.50 -44.40
C GLU A 802 -15.17 -30.49 -43.26
N VAL A 803 -14.63 -31.69 -43.42
CA VAL A 803 -14.66 -32.77 -42.43
C VAL A 803 -13.24 -33.25 -42.21
N HIS A 804 -12.79 -33.20 -40.96
CA HIS A 804 -11.47 -33.67 -40.53
C HIS A 804 -11.70 -34.90 -39.65
N VAL A 805 -11.34 -36.08 -40.14
CA VAL A 805 -11.38 -37.32 -39.34
C VAL A 805 -9.96 -37.85 -39.31
N ILE A 806 -9.26 -37.64 -38.20
CA ILE A 806 -7.82 -37.91 -38.07
C ILE A 806 -7.59 -38.83 -36.88
N GLU A 807 -6.92 -39.97 -37.10
CA GLU A 807 -6.61 -40.97 -36.06
C GLU A 807 -7.87 -41.49 -35.31
N CYS A 808 -8.90 -41.89 -36.07
CA CYS A 808 -10.20 -42.38 -35.56
C CYS A 808 -10.48 -43.84 -35.99
N GLY A 809 -9.53 -44.75 -35.79
CA GLY A 809 -9.52 -46.05 -36.46
C GLY A 809 -10.60 -47.08 -36.09
N SER A 810 -11.42 -46.82 -35.07
CA SER A 810 -12.62 -47.66 -34.80
C SER A 810 -13.85 -47.25 -35.60
N MET A 811 -13.82 -46.09 -36.26
CA MET A 811 -14.98 -45.55 -36.95
C MET A 811 -15.22 -46.33 -38.25
N ARG A 812 -16.40 -46.93 -38.38
CA ARG A 812 -16.75 -47.78 -39.54
C ARG A 812 -17.78 -47.15 -40.45
N THR A 813 -18.66 -46.36 -39.88
CA THR A 813 -19.72 -45.63 -40.56
C THR A 813 -19.85 -44.25 -39.93
N PHE A 814 -20.37 -43.29 -40.68
CA PHE A 814 -20.81 -42.00 -40.18
C PHE A 814 -22.19 -42.14 -39.52
N SER A 815 -23.17 -42.66 -40.25
CA SER A 815 -24.52 -43.00 -39.78
C SER A 815 -25.15 -44.06 -40.70
N ALA A 816 -26.34 -44.59 -40.34
CA ALA A 816 -27.08 -45.50 -41.21
C ALA A 816 -27.44 -44.85 -42.55
N VAL A 817 -27.93 -43.61 -42.51
CA VAL A 817 -28.22 -42.78 -43.69
C VAL A 817 -27.69 -41.36 -43.45
N ASN A 818 -26.92 -40.83 -44.39
CA ASN A 818 -26.44 -39.44 -44.38
C ASN A 818 -26.70 -38.76 -45.72
N LYS A 819 -26.97 -37.45 -45.70
CA LYS A 819 -27.17 -36.60 -46.87
C LYS A 819 -26.26 -35.37 -46.77
N ILE A 820 -25.60 -35.05 -47.87
CA ILE A 820 -24.84 -33.81 -48.07
C ILE A 820 -25.24 -33.20 -49.42
N ASP A 821 -25.41 -31.88 -49.47
CA ASP A 821 -25.93 -31.20 -50.66
C ASP A 821 -24.83 -30.80 -51.66
N HIS A 822 -23.57 -30.91 -51.26
CA HIS A 822 -22.42 -30.54 -52.08
C HIS A 822 -21.19 -31.38 -51.73
N LEU A 823 -20.20 -31.36 -52.64
CA LEU A 823 -18.91 -32.04 -52.42
C LEU A 823 -18.19 -31.46 -51.20
N THR A 824 -18.10 -32.25 -50.15
CA THR A 824 -17.44 -31.89 -48.88
C THR A 824 -15.97 -32.29 -48.94
N LYS A 825 -15.07 -31.40 -48.53
CA LYS A 825 -13.64 -31.74 -48.40
C LYS A 825 -13.43 -32.66 -47.21
N TRP A 826 -12.70 -33.75 -47.42
CA TRP A 826 -12.41 -34.75 -46.42
C TRP A 826 -10.91 -34.80 -46.16
N TYR A 827 -10.51 -34.49 -44.93
CA TYR A 827 -9.11 -34.42 -44.52
C TYR A 827 -8.79 -35.57 -43.56
N TYR A 828 -7.82 -36.39 -43.97
CA TYR A 828 -7.24 -37.49 -43.20
C TYR A 828 -5.71 -37.57 -43.41
N SER A 829 -5.24 -37.36 -44.65
CA SER A 829 -3.82 -37.12 -44.98
C SER A 829 -3.60 -36.46 -46.36
N GLU A 830 -4.51 -36.66 -47.32
CA GLU A 830 -4.58 -35.97 -48.62
C GLU A 830 -6.00 -35.41 -48.88
N ASP A 831 -6.08 -34.26 -49.58
CA ASP A 831 -7.31 -33.52 -49.87
C ASP A 831 -8.22 -34.30 -50.85
N ALA A 832 -9.21 -35.04 -50.35
CA ALA A 832 -10.26 -35.63 -51.18
C ALA A 832 -11.58 -34.88 -51.05
N LYS A 833 -12.46 -35.01 -52.05
CA LYS A 833 -13.83 -34.49 -52.01
C LYS A 833 -14.81 -35.64 -52.07
N GLU A 834 -15.71 -35.72 -51.11
CA GLU A 834 -16.64 -36.84 -50.98
C GLU A 834 -18.09 -36.39 -51.20
N SER A 835 -18.89 -37.28 -51.80
CA SER A 835 -20.35 -37.10 -51.96
C SER A 835 -21.18 -37.94 -50.98
N ASP A 836 -20.53 -38.79 -50.17
CA ASP A 836 -21.13 -39.59 -49.09
C ASP A 836 -20.12 -39.70 -47.94
N LEU A 837 -20.53 -39.29 -46.74
CA LEU A 837 -19.65 -39.30 -45.56
C LEU A 837 -19.26 -40.73 -45.15
N ASN A 838 -20.12 -41.73 -45.39
CA ASN A 838 -19.80 -43.14 -45.14
C ASN A 838 -18.69 -43.65 -46.06
N TYR A 839 -18.54 -43.09 -47.26
CA TYR A 839 -17.45 -43.43 -48.17
C TYR A 839 -16.13 -42.84 -47.67
N GLY A 840 -16.14 -41.57 -47.22
CA GLY A 840 -14.98 -40.92 -46.61
C GLY A 840 -14.42 -41.68 -45.40
N VAL A 841 -15.30 -42.20 -44.52
CA VAL A 841 -14.92 -43.06 -43.39
C VAL A 841 -14.24 -44.35 -43.86
N ARG A 842 -14.82 -45.06 -44.83
CA ARG A 842 -14.23 -46.31 -45.35
C ARG A 842 -12.86 -46.09 -45.98
N ARG A 843 -12.71 -45.04 -46.78
CA ARG A 843 -11.43 -44.65 -47.40
C ARG A 843 -10.37 -44.38 -46.33
N THR A 844 -10.74 -43.63 -45.30
CA THR A 844 -9.89 -43.35 -44.13
C THR A 844 -9.41 -44.66 -43.48
N SER A 845 -10.32 -45.59 -43.20
CA SER A 845 -9.96 -46.90 -42.61
C SER A 845 -9.03 -47.74 -43.50
N GLU A 846 -9.23 -47.73 -44.82
CA GLU A 846 -8.41 -48.47 -45.78
C GLU A 846 -6.97 -47.92 -45.86
N GLU A 847 -6.81 -46.60 -45.88
CA GLU A 847 -5.52 -45.91 -45.89
C GLU A 847 -4.76 -46.13 -44.57
N GLU A 848 -5.45 -46.10 -43.42
CA GLU A 848 -4.89 -46.41 -42.10
C GLU A 848 -4.33 -47.85 -42.04
N VAL A 849 -5.09 -48.82 -42.56
CA VAL A 849 -4.64 -50.21 -42.70
C VAL A 849 -3.44 -50.34 -43.64
N ALA A 850 -3.39 -49.57 -44.73
CA ALA A 850 -2.26 -49.57 -45.65
C ALA A 850 -0.97 -49.02 -45.00
N VAL A 851 -1.07 -47.93 -44.23
CA VAL A 851 0.04 -47.35 -43.45
C VAL A 851 0.54 -48.34 -42.40
N ILE A 852 -0.35 -49.01 -41.66
CA ILE A 852 0.01 -50.03 -40.66
C ILE A 852 0.71 -51.22 -41.32
N LYS A 853 0.19 -51.72 -42.45
CA LYS A 853 0.82 -52.81 -43.23
C LYS A 853 2.19 -52.41 -43.78
N GLY A 854 2.37 -51.15 -44.19
CA GLY A 854 3.65 -50.60 -44.63
C GLY A 854 4.70 -50.57 -43.51
N ARG A 855 4.32 -50.08 -42.31
CA ARG A 855 5.19 -50.07 -41.12
C ARG A 855 5.57 -51.49 -40.66
N LEU A 856 4.64 -52.44 -40.69
CA LEU A 856 4.91 -53.83 -40.33
C LEU A 856 5.82 -54.56 -41.34
N LYS A 857 5.77 -54.21 -42.63
CA LYS A 857 6.73 -54.71 -43.64
C LYS A 857 8.14 -54.14 -43.43
N GLY A 858 8.25 -52.88 -43.00
CA GLY A 858 9.54 -52.27 -42.63
C GLY A 858 10.21 -52.93 -41.42
N ILE A 859 9.44 -53.38 -40.43
CA ILE A 859 9.96 -54.07 -39.24
C ILE A 859 10.40 -55.52 -39.55
N LYS A 860 9.80 -56.18 -40.54
CA LYS A 860 10.20 -57.54 -40.98
C LYS A 860 11.38 -57.57 -41.97
N SER A 861 11.88 -56.41 -42.41
CA SER A 861 13.02 -56.28 -43.33
C SER A 861 14.27 -55.65 -42.68
N GLY A 862 14.27 -55.50 -41.34
CA GLY A 862 15.41 -55.06 -40.53
C GLY A 862 16.11 -56.21 -39.84
#